data_AF-A0A954ESF2-F1
#
_entry.id   AF-A0A954ESF2-F1
#
_cell.length_a   1.000
_cell.length_b   1.000
_cell.length_c   1.000
_cell.angle_alpha   90.00
_cell.angle_beta   90.00
_cell.angle_gamma   90.00
#
_symmetry.space_group_name_H-M   'P 1'
#
loop_
_entity.id
_entity.type
_entity.pdbx_description
1 polymer ?
#
loop_
_entity_poly.entity_id
_entity_poly.type
_entity_poly.pdbx_seq_one_letter_code
_entity_poly.pdbx_strand_id
1 'polypeptide(L)'
;MAVPCFGQFIVAHRGASYDAPENTLPAFKLAWEKGADAIEGDFYLTKDQQIVCIHDKDTKRTGKNQPVLTVAESTLAELRKVDVGSWKDAKYKETFIPTIQEVLATVPDGKKLFLEVKCGPEIVPFLAPEIKKSGLKPDQVTIICFNEEVIKAARKQLPQLKANWLTGYKQNATKTAWRPSQTDVLTSLKRTGATGLGTQGNLTVIDESFVDAVRKGGFEFHVWTVNEAEEARRFAELDVDSITTDRPALIRKAIEPQAAAPFEIERHVMTSGYDGKQCWVHARAGVMPPSKAGDNPTMVLTTQRLEITGSDVFHELHSAESDDRGATWSELQPQPEFKRWKIDERTDETICDFTPGWHAASAKLLGTGQSVRYYDNKVMKVRPRFTGYSVYDRVSGVWSKPKALKMPDEERFQSSGAGSVQRYDLPDGRILLPVYFKRPEDVQYSVTVCLCEFDGETLSYVRHGNEMTVNVQRGFAEPSLTKFGDRFFLTLRNDEHGYVTSSADGLHFDEPKPWTFDDGSDLGNYNTQQHWITHSSGLYLVYTRKGANNDHVFRHRAPLFIAQVDPEKLQVIRATEQIVVPERGARLGNFGITQVSNDETWVVVTEWMQTWKRPSYIIPVDNEYGADNSVFIAKILWK
;
A
#
# COMPACT_ATOMS: atom_id res chain seq x y z
N MET A 1 9.84 14.80 18.21
CA MET A 1 9.82 16.22 17.76
C MET A 1 9.39 16.20 16.31
N ALA A 2 8.34 16.95 15.95
CA ALA A 2 7.84 17.02 14.58
C ALA A 2 8.88 17.74 13.71
N VAL A 3 9.46 17.03 12.74
CA VAL A 3 10.35 17.61 11.73
C VAL A 3 9.48 18.42 10.76
N PRO A 4 9.82 19.68 10.46
CA PRO A 4 9.03 20.48 9.53
C PRO A 4 9.07 19.84 8.15
N CYS A 5 7.89 19.49 7.65
CA CYS A 5 7.66 19.01 6.30
C CYS A 5 7.89 20.16 5.30
N PHE A 6 9.14 20.47 5.00
CA PHE A 6 9.47 21.17 3.75
C PHE A 6 9.48 20.10 2.66
N GLY A 7 8.67 20.28 1.61
CA GLY A 7 8.57 19.30 0.52
C GLY A 7 9.96 18.93 0.00
N GLN A 8 10.25 17.63 -0.03
CA GLN A 8 11.55 17.09 -0.43
C GLN A 8 11.97 17.63 -1.80
N PHE A 9 13.17 18.21 -1.89
CA PHE A 9 13.68 18.84 -3.09
C PHE A 9 14.02 17.80 -4.19
N ILE A 10 13.48 17.96 -5.40
CA ILE A 10 13.69 17.04 -6.52
C ILE A 10 14.64 17.61 -7.57
N VAL A 11 15.71 16.87 -7.85
CA VAL A 11 16.69 17.19 -8.89
C VAL A 11 16.51 16.22 -10.08
N ALA A 12 16.22 16.74 -11.27
CA ALA A 12 16.05 15.95 -12.47
C ALA A 12 17.43 15.60 -13.09
N HIS A 13 17.85 14.36 -12.91
CA HIS A 13 19.16 13.84 -13.33
C HIS A 13 19.30 13.88 -14.86
N ARG A 14 20.18 14.75 -15.35
CA ARG A 14 20.37 15.03 -16.79
C ARG A 14 19.08 15.50 -17.48
N GLY A 15 18.20 16.16 -16.72
CA GLY A 15 16.82 16.50 -17.11
C GLY A 15 15.83 15.37 -16.80
N ALA A 16 14.66 15.37 -17.46
CA ALA A 16 13.71 14.24 -17.37
C ALA A 16 14.19 13.07 -18.25
N SER A 17 15.37 12.53 -17.93
CA SER A 17 16.18 11.64 -18.77
C SER A 17 15.55 10.25 -19.00
N TYR A 18 14.57 9.87 -18.18
CA TYR A 18 13.75 8.70 -18.46
C TYR A 18 12.90 8.89 -19.72
N ASP A 19 12.32 10.08 -19.90
CA ASP A 19 11.34 10.39 -20.95
C ASP A 19 11.95 11.08 -22.18
N ALA A 20 13.07 11.80 -22.01
CA ALA A 20 13.73 12.61 -23.02
C ALA A 20 15.25 12.29 -23.08
N PRO A 21 15.95 12.64 -24.17
CA PRO A 21 17.39 12.38 -24.29
C PRO A 21 18.18 13.19 -23.25
N GLU A 22 18.96 12.51 -22.43
CA GLU A 22 19.73 13.10 -21.32
C GLU A 22 20.64 14.26 -21.75
N ASN A 23 20.85 15.26 -20.87
CA ASN A 23 21.72 16.42 -21.09
C ASN A 23 21.36 17.25 -22.33
N THR A 24 20.08 17.36 -22.66
CA THR A 24 19.59 18.15 -23.80
C THR A 24 18.56 19.19 -23.35
N LEU A 25 18.40 20.27 -24.14
CA LEU A 25 17.37 21.28 -23.86
C LEU A 25 15.94 20.69 -23.78
N PRO A 26 15.53 19.73 -24.64
CA PRO A 26 14.25 19.03 -24.46
C PRO A 26 14.10 18.35 -23.09
N ALA A 27 15.14 17.67 -22.58
CA ALA A 27 15.07 17.01 -21.29
C ALA A 27 14.98 17.98 -20.12
N PHE A 28 15.68 19.11 -20.18
CA PHE A 28 15.59 20.16 -19.15
C PHE A 28 14.24 20.86 -19.15
N LYS A 29 13.70 21.21 -20.33
CA LYS A 29 12.35 21.78 -20.46
C LYS A 29 11.29 20.84 -19.90
N LEU A 30 11.35 19.56 -20.26
CA LEU A 30 10.43 18.54 -19.74
C LEU A 30 10.55 18.35 -18.22
N ALA A 31 11.75 18.48 -17.65
CA ALA A 31 11.93 18.42 -16.20
C ALA A 31 11.15 19.53 -15.48
N TRP A 32 11.15 20.75 -16.02
CA TRP A 32 10.38 21.87 -15.48
C TRP A 32 8.87 21.67 -15.60
N GLU A 33 8.40 21.18 -16.75
CA GLU A 33 7.00 20.80 -16.96
C GLU A 33 6.56 19.71 -15.97
N LYS A 34 7.46 18.79 -15.63
CA LYS A 34 7.25 17.73 -14.64
C LYS A 34 7.48 18.16 -13.19
N GLY A 35 7.62 19.47 -12.96
CA GLY A 35 7.67 20.07 -11.63
C GLY A 35 8.98 19.88 -10.89
N ALA A 36 10.10 19.53 -11.54
CA ALA A 36 11.40 19.44 -10.85
C ALA A 36 11.78 20.77 -10.17
N ASP A 37 12.51 20.71 -9.05
CA ASP A 37 13.01 21.91 -8.35
C ASP A 37 14.39 22.34 -8.83
N ALA A 38 15.15 21.36 -9.33
CA ALA A 38 16.37 21.59 -10.06
C ALA A 38 16.50 20.63 -11.25
N ILE A 39 17.34 21.03 -12.19
CA ILE A 39 17.94 20.11 -13.16
C ILE A 39 19.37 19.82 -12.72
N GLU A 40 19.86 18.63 -13.03
CA GLU A 40 21.27 18.29 -13.00
C GLU A 40 21.76 18.14 -14.44
N GLY A 41 22.99 18.57 -14.72
CA GLY A 41 23.62 18.38 -16.02
C GLY A 41 25.13 18.19 -15.90
N ASP A 42 25.67 17.42 -16.83
CA ASP A 42 27.07 17.00 -16.86
C ASP A 42 27.88 17.88 -17.82
N PHE A 43 29.02 18.44 -17.41
CA PHE A 43 29.75 19.44 -18.21
C PHE A 43 31.23 19.13 -18.41
N TYR A 44 31.68 19.34 -19.65
CA TYR A 44 33.07 19.20 -20.11
C TYR A 44 33.56 20.47 -20.81
N LEU A 45 34.87 20.67 -20.80
CA LEU A 45 35.56 21.71 -21.57
C LEU A 45 36.00 21.15 -22.93
N THR A 46 35.71 21.88 -24.01
CA THR A 46 36.11 21.54 -25.38
C THR A 46 37.52 22.02 -25.71
N LYS A 47 38.06 21.61 -26.87
CA LYS A 47 39.36 22.04 -27.38
C LYS A 47 39.48 23.55 -27.56
N ASP A 48 38.39 24.20 -27.97
CA ASP A 48 38.25 25.65 -28.15
C ASP A 48 37.69 26.36 -26.90
N GLN A 49 37.84 25.73 -25.73
CA GLN A 49 37.53 26.28 -24.40
C GLN A 49 36.07 26.70 -24.22
N GLN A 50 35.15 26.05 -24.94
CA GLN A 50 33.72 26.15 -24.71
C GLN A 50 33.27 25.08 -23.70
N ILE A 51 32.18 25.33 -22.97
CA ILE A 51 31.63 24.37 -22.01
C ILE A 51 30.37 23.75 -22.60
N VAL A 52 30.35 22.42 -22.70
CA VAL A 52 29.26 21.65 -23.32
C VAL A 52 28.69 20.63 -22.35
N CYS A 53 27.40 20.33 -22.50
CA CYS A 53 26.67 19.43 -21.60
C CYS A 53 26.55 18.01 -22.18
N ILE A 54 27.30 17.06 -21.61
CA ILE A 54 27.29 15.65 -21.99
C ILE A 54 27.91 14.80 -20.87
N HIS A 55 27.35 13.61 -20.62
CA HIS A 55 27.81 12.75 -19.53
C HIS A 55 29.15 12.07 -19.79
N ASP A 56 29.29 11.49 -20.99
CA ASP A 56 30.48 10.70 -21.34
C ASP A 56 31.57 11.60 -21.93
N LYS A 57 32.82 11.18 -21.81
CA LYS A 57 33.97 11.89 -22.40
C LYS A 57 33.95 11.96 -23.94
N ASP A 58 33.08 11.17 -24.57
CA ASP A 58 32.94 11.06 -26.02
C ASP A 58 31.47 10.89 -26.42
N THR A 59 31.18 11.09 -27.71
CA THR A 59 29.82 11.04 -28.25
C THR A 59 29.30 9.63 -28.55
N LYS A 60 30.04 8.55 -28.24
CA LYS A 60 29.75 7.20 -28.76
C LYS A 60 28.37 6.68 -28.38
N ARG A 61 27.94 6.91 -27.13
CA ARG A 61 26.68 6.35 -26.61
C ARG A 61 25.45 7.12 -27.10
N THR A 62 25.50 8.44 -27.03
CA THR A 62 24.37 9.33 -27.37
C THR A 62 24.34 9.69 -28.86
N GLY A 63 25.50 9.82 -29.51
CA GLY A 63 25.65 10.00 -30.96
C GLY A 63 25.63 8.68 -31.74
N LYS A 64 24.69 7.78 -31.43
CA LYS A 64 24.67 6.42 -32.00
C LYS A 64 24.66 6.47 -33.54
N ASN A 65 25.48 5.63 -34.16
CA ASN A 65 25.67 5.54 -35.63
C ASN A 65 26.26 6.79 -36.31
N GLN A 66 26.94 7.66 -35.55
CA GLN A 66 27.67 8.82 -36.07
C GLN A 66 29.17 8.71 -35.72
N PRO A 67 30.03 9.56 -36.33
CA PRO A 67 31.43 9.63 -35.93
C PRO A 67 31.60 9.93 -34.44
N VAL A 68 32.46 9.15 -33.77
CA VAL A 68 32.77 9.34 -32.34
C VAL A 68 33.74 10.50 -32.21
N LEU A 69 33.37 11.48 -31.40
CA LEU A 69 34.19 12.66 -31.09
C LEU A 69 34.51 12.65 -29.59
N THR A 70 35.80 12.74 -29.25
CA THR A 70 36.24 13.00 -27.87
C THR A 70 36.01 14.48 -27.56
N VAL A 71 35.33 14.80 -26.47
CA VAL A 71 34.90 16.18 -26.16
C VAL A 71 36.09 17.13 -26.02
N ALA A 72 37.10 16.73 -25.25
CA ALA A 72 38.29 17.55 -25.01
C ALA A 72 39.18 17.77 -26.25
N GLU A 73 39.01 16.96 -27.30
CA GLU A 73 39.80 17.01 -28.54
C GLU A 73 39.04 17.67 -29.69
N SER A 74 37.77 18.00 -29.48
CA SER A 74 36.87 18.54 -30.49
C SER A 74 36.49 19.98 -30.17
N THR A 75 36.22 20.78 -31.20
CA THR A 75 35.65 22.12 -31.09
C THR A 75 34.14 22.07 -30.87
N LEU A 76 33.54 23.14 -30.35
CA LEU A 76 32.09 23.25 -30.23
C LEU A 76 31.39 23.05 -31.59
N ALA A 77 31.96 23.62 -32.65
CA ALA A 77 31.41 23.54 -34.01
C ALA A 77 31.39 22.10 -34.57
N GLU A 78 32.33 21.25 -34.16
CA GLU A 78 32.34 19.83 -34.52
C GLU A 78 31.32 19.04 -33.71
N LEU A 79 31.28 19.25 -32.39
CA LEU A 79 30.34 18.58 -31.49
C LEU A 79 28.88 18.91 -31.82
N ARG A 80 28.60 20.13 -32.29
CA ARG A 80 27.27 20.58 -32.72
C ARG A 80 26.73 19.90 -33.97
N LYS A 81 27.52 19.07 -34.64
CA LYS A 81 27.06 18.26 -35.79
C LYS A 81 26.50 16.90 -35.37
N VAL A 82 26.69 16.50 -34.11
CA VAL A 82 26.28 15.18 -33.62
C VAL A 82 24.87 15.25 -33.06
N ASP A 83 23.94 14.52 -33.68
CA ASP A 83 22.60 14.31 -33.13
C ASP A 83 22.68 13.40 -31.90
N VAL A 84 22.34 13.95 -30.74
CA VAL A 84 22.31 13.29 -29.43
C VAL A 84 20.88 13.07 -28.92
N GLY A 85 19.87 13.20 -29.77
CA GLY A 85 18.47 12.93 -29.45
C GLY A 85 17.93 11.65 -30.07
N SER A 86 18.29 11.37 -31.32
CA SER A 86 17.77 10.24 -32.11
C SER A 86 17.98 8.87 -31.46
N TRP A 87 19.00 8.71 -30.60
CA TRP A 87 19.25 7.45 -29.90
C TRP A 87 18.16 7.09 -28.87
N LYS A 88 17.44 8.09 -28.35
CA LYS A 88 16.39 7.93 -27.35
C LYS A 88 15.04 7.65 -27.98
N ASP A 89 14.67 8.46 -28.96
CA ASP A 89 13.43 8.34 -29.74
C ASP A 89 13.56 9.15 -31.03
N ALA A 90 12.96 8.67 -32.12
CA ALA A 90 12.98 9.33 -33.42
C ALA A 90 12.37 10.75 -33.39
N LYS A 91 11.45 11.04 -32.46
CA LYS A 91 10.85 12.37 -32.29
C LYS A 91 11.85 13.45 -31.83
N TYR A 92 13.00 13.04 -31.27
CA TYR A 92 14.06 13.93 -30.83
C TYR A 92 15.19 14.08 -31.84
N LYS A 93 14.96 13.68 -33.09
CA LYS A 93 15.91 13.88 -34.19
C LYS A 93 16.34 15.35 -34.28
N GLU A 94 17.61 15.57 -34.64
CA GLU A 94 18.22 16.91 -34.73
C GLU A 94 18.30 17.64 -33.37
N THR A 95 18.41 16.89 -32.28
CA THR A 95 18.80 17.45 -30.97
C THR A 95 20.32 17.40 -30.83
N PHE A 96 20.95 18.53 -30.53
CA PHE A 96 22.41 18.64 -30.45
C PHE A 96 22.89 18.91 -29.01
N ILE A 97 24.19 18.67 -28.77
CA ILE A 97 24.86 18.89 -27.48
C ILE A 97 24.76 20.38 -27.09
N PRO A 98 24.08 20.74 -25.98
CA PRO A 98 23.90 22.14 -25.63
C PRO A 98 25.17 22.73 -24.99
N THR A 99 25.32 24.05 -25.07
CA THR A 99 26.36 24.75 -24.29
C THR A 99 25.85 25.06 -22.89
N ILE A 100 26.76 25.38 -21.98
CA ILE A 100 26.39 25.83 -20.64
C ILE A 100 25.45 27.04 -20.67
N GLN A 101 25.66 27.99 -21.58
CA GLN A 101 24.84 29.21 -21.65
C GLN A 101 23.39 28.88 -21.99
N GLU A 102 23.17 27.94 -22.91
CA GLU A 102 21.82 27.50 -23.26
C GLU A 102 21.16 26.77 -22.10
N VAL A 103 21.91 25.94 -21.35
CA VAL A 103 21.36 25.25 -20.17
C VAL A 103 21.02 26.25 -19.06
N LEU A 104 21.92 27.19 -18.74
CA LEU A 104 21.69 28.24 -17.76
C LEU A 104 20.45 29.09 -18.11
N ALA A 105 20.23 29.36 -19.40
CA ALA A 105 19.06 30.10 -19.88
C ALA A 105 17.73 29.32 -19.71
N THR A 106 17.77 28.00 -19.46
CA THR A 106 16.56 27.23 -19.17
C THR A 106 16.12 27.31 -17.71
N VAL A 107 16.95 27.80 -16.79
CA VAL A 107 16.70 27.75 -15.34
C VAL A 107 15.71 28.85 -14.94
N PRO A 108 14.49 28.50 -14.47
CA PRO A 108 13.52 29.51 -14.03
C PRO A 108 13.90 30.17 -12.70
N ASP A 109 13.30 31.32 -12.41
CA ASP A 109 13.39 31.94 -11.08
C ASP A 109 12.94 30.98 -9.98
N GLY A 110 13.72 30.91 -8.89
CA GLY A 110 13.44 30.03 -7.75
C GLY A 110 13.78 28.55 -7.97
N LYS A 111 14.19 28.15 -9.18
CA LYS A 111 14.68 26.81 -9.50
C LYS A 111 16.21 26.82 -9.58
N LYS A 112 16.83 25.63 -9.50
CA LYS A 112 18.30 25.49 -9.41
C LYS A 112 18.89 24.62 -10.51
N LEU A 113 20.20 24.73 -10.70
CA LEU A 113 21.03 23.87 -11.54
C LEU A 113 22.09 23.19 -10.65
N PHE A 114 22.14 21.87 -10.71
CA PHE A 114 23.25 21.06 -10.22
C PHE A 114 24.19 20.82 -11.40
N LEU A 115 25.34 21.48 -11.36
CA LEU A 115 26.31 21.49 -12.44
C LEU A 115 27.41 20.48 -12.12
N GLU A 116 27.36 19.29 -12.71
CA GLU A 116 28.42 18.30 -12.55
C GLU A 116 29.60 18.62 -13.47
N VAL A 117 30.77 18.83 -12.89
CA VAL A 117 32.02 18.94 -13.65
C VAL A 117 32.58 17.54 -13.89
N LYS A 118 32.75 17.16 -15.16
CA LYS A 118 33.25 15.83 -15.56
C LYS A 118 34.70 15.79 -16.02
N CYS A 119 35.35 16.95 -16.11
CA CYS A 119 36.79 17.09 -16.36
C CYS A 119 37.54 17.56 -15.09
N GLY A 120 38.74 18.10 -15.24
CA GLY A 120 39.56 18.57 -14.13
C GLY A 120 39.29 20.05 -13.78
N PRO A 121 40.08 20.61 -12.84
CA PRO A 121 39.92 21.99 -12.37
C PRO A 121 40.14 23.06 -13.46
N GLU A 122 40.66 22.69 -14.63
CA GLU A 122 40.85 23.58 -15.79
C GLU A 122 39.56 24.22 -16.30
N ILE A 123 38.38 23.64 -16.05
CA ILE A 123 37.10 24.22 -16.46
C ILE A 123 36.68 25.42 -15.58
N VAL A 124 37.14 25.49 -14.33
CA VAL A 124 36.64 26.44 -13.32
C VAL A 124 36.85 27.91 -13.74
N PRO A 125 38.02 28.31 -14.29
CA PRO A 125 38.20 29.67 -14.80
C PRO A 125 37.25 30.08 -15.91
N PHE A 126 36.81 29.12 -16.75
CA PHE A 126 35.86 29.36 -17.84
C PHE A 126 34.41 29.30 -17.36
N LEU A 127 34.13 28.59 -16.26
CA LEU A 127 32.79 28.49 -15.68
C LEU A 127 32.34 29.80 -15.02
N ALA A 128 33.26 30.48 -14.32
CA ALA A 128 32.99 31.72 -13.61
C ALA A 128 32.36 32.84 -14.46
N PRO A 129 32.91 33.20 -15.65
CA PRO A 129 32.31 34.23 -16.49
C PRO A 129 30.93 33.83 -17.02
N GLU A 130 30.69 32.54 -17.31
CA GLU A 130 29.40 32.07 -17.84
C GLU A 130 28.29 32.15 -16.80
N ILE A 131 28.57 31.78 -15.55
CA ILE A 131 27.63 31.95 -14.43
C ILE A 131 27.36 33.44 -14.17
N LYS A 132 28.39 34.30 -14.24
CA LYS A 132 28.19 35.74 -14.08
C LYS A 132 27.32 36.33 -15.19
N LYS A 133 27.51 35.86 -16.44
CA LYS A 133 26.79 36.35 -17.61
C LYS A 133 25.32 35.89 -17.64
N SER A 134 25.00 34.74 -17.06
CA SER A 134 23.61 34.24 -17.03
C SER A 134 22.67 35.10 -16.16
N GLY A 135 23.22 35.83 -15.20
CA GLY A 135 22.43 36.63 -14.24
C GLY A 135 21.72 35.79 -13.17
N LEU A 136 21.95 34.47 -13.12
CA LEU A 136 21.41 33.62 -12.07
C LEU A 136 22.00 34.00 -10.70
N LYS A 137 21.17 33.88 -9.66
CA LYS A 137 21.61 34.13 -8.29
C LYS A 137 22.55 33.00 -7.82
N PRO A 138 23.49 33.29 -6.90
CA PRO A 138 24.44 32.27 -6.43
C PRO A 138 23.81 30.99 -5.86
N ASP A 139 22.62 31.09 -5.25
CA ASP A 139 21.88 29.96 -4.68
C ASP A 139 21.13 29.10 -5.72
N GLN A 140 21.05 29.58 -6.96
CA GLN A 140 20.47 28.83 -8.09
C GLN A 140 21.48 27.92 -8.79
N VAL A 141 22.77 28.00 -8.47
CA VAL A 141 23.79 27.15 -9.09
C VAL A 141 24.61 26.44 -8.02
N THR A 142 24.62 25.12 -8.07
CA THR A 142 25.43 24.25 -7.20
C THR A 142 26.40 23.46 -8.07
N ILE A 143 27.70 23.60 -7.81
CA ILE A 143 28.71 22.78 -8.49
C ILE A 143 28.78 21.43 -7.78
N ILE A 144 28.78 20.34 -8.54
CA ILE A 144 28.98 19.00 -8.00
C ILE A 144 30.13 18.30 -8.75
N CYS A 145 30.92 17.47 -8.06
CA CYS A 145 32.01 16.74 -8.70
C CYS A 145 32.55 15.62 -7.81
N PHE A 146 32.97 14.50 -8.42
CA PHE A 146 33.72 13.44 -7.72
C PHE A 146 35.18 13.83 -7.44
N ASN A 147 35.76 14.70 -8.28
CA ASN A 147 37.14 15.13 -8.16
C ASN A 147 37.28 16.23 -7.08
N GLU A 148 37.94 15.89 -5.99
CA GLU A 148 38.19 16.80 -4.86
C GLU A 148 38.93 18.09 -5.25
N GLU A 149 39.82 18.05 -6.24
CA GLU A 149 40.56 19.24 -6.68
C GLU A 149 39.67 20.24 -7.41
N VAL A 150 38.62 19.76 -8.09
CA VAL A 150 37.59 20.63 -8.68
C VAL A 150 36.80 21.33 -7.58
N ILE A 151 36.41 20.61 -6.53
CA ILE A 151 35.70 21.20 -5.39
C ILE A 151 36.56 22.27 -4.72
N LYS A 152 37.83 22.00 -4.45
CA LYS A 152 38.76 23.00 -3.88
C LYS A 152 38.92 24.22 -4.79
N ALA A 153 39.06 24.01 -6.10
CA ALA A 153 39.17 25.10 -7.08
C ALA A 153 37.89 25.95 -7.12
N ALA A 154 36.71 25.31 -7.10
CA ALA A 154 35.42 25.98 -7.06
C ALA A 154 35.24 26.79 -5.77
N ARG A 155 35.54 26.20 -4.60
CA ARG A 155 35.47 26.91 -3.30
C ARG A 155 36.42 28.10 -3.23
N LYS A 156 37.55 28.06 -3.95
CA LYS A 156 38.51 29.17 -4.03
C LYS A 156 38.08 30.26 -5.00
N GLN A 157 37.63 29.92 -6.21
CA GLN A 157 37.36 30.89 -7.29
C GLN A 157 35.91 31.36 -7.35
N LEU A 158 34.98 30.55 -6.84
CA LEU A 158 33.53 30.79 -6.82
C LEU A 158 32.98 30.59 -5.39
N PRO A 159 33.54 31.24 -4.35
CA PRO A 159 33.17 31.00 -2.95
C PRO A 159 31.69 31.28 -2.64
N GLN A 160 31.04 32.12 -3.45
CA GLN A 160 29.61 32.46 -3.36
C GLN A 160 28.69 31.31 -3.78
N LEU A 161 29.18 30.34 -4.55
CA LEU A 161 28.40 29.18 -4.97
C LEU A 161 28.58 28.02 -3.98
N LYS A 162 27.57 27.16 -3.93
CA LYS A 162 27.71 25.85 -3.30
C LYS A 162 28.57 24.95 -4.17
N ALA A 163 29.40 24.13 -3.53
CA ALA A 163 30.20 23.10 -4.19
C ALA A 163 30.14 21.82 -3.36
N ASN A 164 29.43 20.81 -3.87
CA ASN A 164 29.17 19.56 -3.17
C ASN A 164 30.06 18.45 -3.74
N TRP A 165 30.67 17.68 -2.85
CA TRP A 165 31.51 16.55 -3.25
C TRP A 165 30.65 15.31 -3.52
N LEU A 166 30.91 14.62 -4.64
CA LEU A 166 30.23 13.39 -5.01
C LEU A 166 31.06 12.16 -4.63
N THR A 167 30.39 11.12 -4.14
CA THR A 167 31.04 9.83 -3.89
C THR A 167 30.09 8.65 -4.07
N GLY A 168 30.64 7.51 -4.47
CA GLY A 168 29.91 6.25 -4.61
C GLY A 168 30.46 5.21 -3.64
N TYR A 169 29.67 4.18 -3.37
CA TYR A 169 30.06 3.13 -2.44
C TYR A 169 30.51 1.86 -3.17
N LYS A 170 31.56 1.22 -2.66
CA LYS A 170 31.99 -0.10 -3.09
C LYS A 170 32.19 -1.00 -1.89
N GLN A 171 31.77 -2.25 -2.02
CA GLN A 171 32.10 -3.26 -1.02
C GLN A 171 33.59 -3.60 -1.10
N ASN A 172 34.18 -3.86 0.06
CA ASN A 172 35.50 -4.48 0.13
C ASN A 172 35.47 -5.91 -0.48
N ALA A 173 36.65 -6.48 -0.74
CA ALA A 173 36.76 -7.80 -1.37
C ALA A 173 35.99 -8.91 -0.63
N THR A 174 35.84 -8.78 0.69
CA THR A 174 35.12 -9.74 1.55
C THR A 174 33.61 -9.48 1.64
N LYS A 175 33.09 -8.41 1.02
CA LYS A 175 31.68 -7.98 1.09
C LYS A 175 31.15 -7.74 2.50
N THR A 176 32.03 -7.45 3.45
CA THR A 176 31.68 -7.22 4.86
C THR A 176 31.62 -5.74 5.23
N ALA A 177 32.17 -4.86 4.40
CA ALA A 177 32.17 -3.42 4.66
C ALA A 177 32.08 -2.62 3.37
N TRP A 178 31.38 -1.49 3.46
CA TRP A 178 31.33 -0.48 2.40
C TRP A 178 32.43 0.58 2.58
N ARG A 179 32.94 1.08 1.46
CA ARG A 179 33.89 2.19 1.39
C ARG A 179 33.44 3.23 0.36
N PRO A 180 33.65 4.53 0.61
CA PRO A 180 34.19 5.12 1.85
C PRO A 180 33.25 4.89 3.05
N SER A 181 33.81 4.75 4.25
CA SER A 181 33.02 4.73 5.49
C SER A 181 32.50 6.13 5.83
N GLN A 182 31.56 6.22 6.77
CA GLN A 182 31.08 7.52 7.30
C GLN A 182 32.24 8.43 7.76
N THR A 183 33.23 7.87 8.45
CA THR A 183 34.42 8.63 8.89
C THR A 183 35.28 9.11 7.71
N ASP A 184 35.46 8.28 6.70
CA ASP A 184 36.22 8.64 5.49
C ASP A 184 35.53 9.78 4.73
N VAL A 185 34.20 9.72 4.64
CA VAL A 185 33.35 10.75 4.03
C VAL A 185 33.50 12.08 4.76
N LEU A 186 33.31 12.11 6.08
CA LEU A 186 33.42 13.33 6.88
C LEU A 186 34.82 13.94 6.82
N THR A 187 35.86 13.11 6.75
CA THR A 187 37.25 13.57 6.59
C THR A 187 37.45 14.23 5.23
N SER A 188 36.90 13.65 4.16
CA SER A 188 37.00 14.18 2.80
C SER A 188 36.22 15.49 2.63
N LEU A 189 35.04 15.60 3.23
CA LEU A 189 34.25 16.85 3.25
C LEU A 189 35.02 18.00 3.89
N LYS A 190 35.64 17.76 5.06
CA LYS A 190 36.49 18.76 5.73
C LYS A 190 37.72 19.13 4.89
N ARG A 191 38.37 18.15 4.27
CA ARG A 191 39.58 18.35 3.45
C ARG A 191 39.32 19.17 2.19
N THR A 192 38.15 19.00 1.57
CA THR A 192 37.78 19.69 0.33
C THR A 192 37.20 21.08 0.55
N GLY A 193 36.65 21.34 1.75
CA GLY A 193 35.87 22.56 2.02
C GLY A 193 34.52 22.56 1.31
N ALA A 194 34.00 21.38 0.93
CA ALA A 194 32.70 21.21 0.31
C ALA A 194 31.57 21.78 1.18
N THR A 195 30.52 22.27 0.55
CA THR A 195 29.30 22.75 1.25
C THR A 195 28.29 21.63 1.50
N GLY A 196 28.43 20.50 0.81
CA GLY A 196 27.51 19.38 0.87
C GLY A 196 28.12 18.11 0.28
N LEU A 197 27.37 17.02 0.43
CA LEU A 197 27.71 15.67 0.00
C LEU A 197 26.62 15.15 -0.94
N GLY A 198 27.00 14.58 -2.09
CA GLY A 198 26.09 13.81 -2.94
C GLY A 198 26.53 12.35 -3.05
N THR A 199 25.72 11.39 -2.64
CA THR A 199 26.09 9.96 -2.67
C THR A 199 25.19 9.09 -3.53
N GLN A 200 25.70 7.92 -3.91
CA GLN A 200 24.87 6.86 -4.44
C GLN A 200 23.74 6.50 -3.44
N GLY A 201 22.48 6.51 -3.87
CA GLY A 201 21.32 6.06 -3.11
C GLY A 201 21.49 4.60 -2.73
N ASN A 202 21.91 4.35 -1.49
CA ASN A 202 22.15 3.02 -0.97
C ASN A 202 21.68 2.95 0.48
N LEU A 203 20.45 2.46 0.69
CA LEU A 203 19.83 2.29 2.00
C LEU A 203 20.53 1.27 2.91
N THR A 204 21.50 0.49 2.41
CA THR A 204 22.34 -0.38 3.27
C THR A 204 23.52 0.35 3.89
N VAL A 205 23.86 1.54 3.37
CA VAL A 205 24.95 2.39 3.84
C VAL A 205 24.41 3.64 4.52
N ILE A 206 23.30 4.16 4.01
CA ILE A 206 22.69 5.40 4.46
C ILE A 206 21.54 5.06 5.40
N ASP A 207 21.77 5.27 6.69
CA ASP A 207 20.77 5.21 7.75
C ASP A 207 20.65 6.58 8.45
N GLU A 208 19.76 6.66 9.44
CA GLU A 208 19.54 7.89 10.23
C GLU A 208 20.84 8.42 10.85
N SER A 209 21.70 7.51 11.34
CA SER A 209 22.98 7.89 11.98
C SER A 209 23.97 8.52 11.00
N PHE A 210 23.98 8.04 9.75
CA PHE A 210 24.80 8.60 8.68
C PHE A 210 24.33 10.01 8.34
N VAL A 211 23.03 10.20 8.11
CA VAL A 211 22.44 11.51 7.79
C VAL A 211 22.72 12.51 8.91
N ASP A 212 22.46 12.11 10.15
CA ASP A 212 22.71 12.91 11.34
C ASP A 212 24.15 13.41 11.42
N ALA A 213 25.11 12.55 11.11
CA ALA A 213 26.52 12.89 11.19
C ALA A 213 26.95 13.88 10.10
N VAL A 214 26.42 13.74 8.88
CA VAL A 214 26.65 14.70 7.79
C VAL A 214 26.06 16.06 8.16
N ARG A 215 24.82 16.09 8.67
CA ARG A 215 24.16 17.34 9.07
C ARG A 215 24.80 18.01 10.27
N LYS A 216 25.20 17.25 11.31
CA LYS A 216 26.00 17.77 12.44
C LYS A 216 27.35 18.33 12.00
N GLY A 217 27.88 17.86 10.87
CA GLY A 217 29.06 18.43 10.21
C GLY A 217 28.81 19.78 9.53
N GLY A 218 27.54 20.22 9.41
CA GLY A 218 27.14 21.45 8.72
C GLY A 218 27.06 21.31 7.19
N PHE A 219 26.92 20.08 6.68
CA PHE A 219 26.88 19.79 5.25
C PHE A 219 25.45 19.45 4.80
N GLU A 220 25.09 19.89 3.60
CA GLU A 220 23.90 19.37 2.91
C GLU A 220 24.12 17.91 2.48
N PHE A 221 23.06 17.13 2.40
CA PHE A 221 23.12 15.73 2.00
C PHE A 221 22.13 15.41 0.88
N HIS A 222 22.67 14.95 -0.24
CA HIS A 222 21.93 14.67 -1.47
C HIS A 222 22.16 13.22 -1.89
N VAL A 223 21.15 12.58 -2.48
CA VAL A 223 21.24 11.19 -2.97
C VAL A 223 20.92 11.09 -4.45
N TRP A 224 21.67 10.25 -5.18
CA TRP A 224 21.51 9.99 -6.61
C TRP A 224 21.79 8.52 -6.93
N THR A 225 21.27 7.88 -7.97
CA THR A 225 20.05 8.23 -8.69
C THR A 225 18.95 7.36 -8.15
N VAL A 226 17.89 7.95 -7.59
CA VAL A 226 16.76 7.21 -7.00
C VAL A 226 15.59 7.27 -7.96
N ASN A 227 15.26 6.13 -8.58
CA ASN A 227 14.22 6.06 -9.62
C ASN A 227 12.95 5.33 -9.18
N GLU A 228 12.97 4.74 -7.99
CA GLU A 228 11.87 3.97 -7.44
C GLU A 228 11.14 4.73 -6.32
N ALA A 229 9.81 4.70 -6.37
CA ALA A 229 8.96 5.46 -5.46
C ALA A 229 9.11 5.02 -3.98
N GLU A 230 9.33 3.73 -3.73
CA GLU A 230 9.52 3.21 -2.37
C GLU A 230 10.86 3.65 -1.78
N GLU A 231 11.94 3.59 -2.58
CA GLU A 231 13.25 4.05 -2.16
C GLU A 231 13.25 5.56 -1.91
N ALA A 232 12.58 6.34 -2.76
CA ALA A 232 12.44 7.79 -2.57
C ALA A 232 11.70 8.15 -1.28
N ARG A 233 10.63 7.42 -0.92
CA ARG A 233 9.95 7.62 0.37
C ARG A 233 10.88 7.38 1.55
N ARG A 234 11.67 6.31 1.53
CA ARG A 234 12.63 6.02 2.59
C ARG A 234 13.71 7.10 2.72
N PHE A 235 14.23 7.61 1.62
CA PHE A 235 15.18 8.73 1.69
C PHE A 235 14.53 10.04 2.16
N ALA A 236 13.26 10.29 1.81
CA ALA A 236 12.52 11.43 2.33
C ALA A 236 12.26 11.31 3.84
N GLU A 237 11.95 10.11 4.35
CA GLU A 237 11.83 9.83 5.78
C GLU A 237 13.15 10.03 6.53
N LEU A 238 14.28 9.79 5.88
CA LEU A 238 15.62 10.05 6.39
C LEU A 238 16.02 11.55 6.35
N ASP A 239 15.15 12.45 5.87
CA ASP A 239 15.38 13.91 5.82
C ASP A 239 16.64 14.32 5.04
N VAL A 240 16.85 13.70 3.86
CA VAL A 240 17.90 14.15 2.91
C VAL A 240 17.50 15.50 2.31
N ASP A 241 18.46 16.35 1.94
CA ASP A 241 18.18 17.67 1.36
C ASP A 241 17.65 17.59 -0.07
N SER A 242 18.08 16.60 -0.87
CA SER A 242 17.49 16.35 -2.19
C SER A 242 17.60 14.92 -2.70
N ILE A 243 16.66 14.56 -3.57
CA ILE A 243 16.67 13.31 -4.32
C ILE A 243 16.88 13.62 -5.81
N THR A 244 17.95 13.07 -6.38
CA THR A 244 18.26 13.15 -7.81
C THR A 244 17.72 11.93 -8.53
N THR A 245 16.93 12.14 -9.59
CA THR A 245 16.13 11.10 -10.25
C THR A 245 15.98 11.33 -11.76
N ASP A 246 15.89 10.25 -12.53
CA ASP A 246 15.54 10.29 -13.95
C ASP A 246 14.03 10.52 -14.17
N ARG A 247 13.21 10.34 -13.12
CA ARG A 247 11.74 10.28 -13.15
C ARG A 247 11.08 11.33 -12.23
N PRO A 248 11.31 12.64 -12.43
CA PRO A 248 10.94 13.69 -11.47
C PRO A 248 9.45 13.71 -11.10
N ALA A 249 8.54 13.55 -12.06
CA ALA A 249 7.10 13.55 -11.79
C ALA A 249 6.66 12.36 -10.93
N LEU A 250 7.21 11.17 -11.18
CA LEU A 250 6.88 9.97 -10.40
C LEU A 250 7.33 10.15 -8.94
N ILE A 251 8.58 10.58 -8.76
CA ILE A 251 9.16 10.72 -7.43
C ILE A 251 8.46 11.84 -6.64
N ARG A 252 8.15 12.98 -7.27
CA ARG A 252 7.36 14.04 -6.63
C ARG A 252 6.03 13.51 -6.11
N LYS A 253 5.25 12.84 -6.97
CA LYS A 253 3.97 12.25 -6.57
C LYS A 253 4.13 11.25 -5.42
N ALA A 254 5.23 10.50 -5.41
CA ALA A 254 5.47 9.45 -4.42
C ALA A 254 5.77 9.95 -3.00
N ILE A 255 6.28 11.18 -2.86
CA ILE A 255 6.76 11.74 -1.58
C ILE A 255 6.02 13.02 -1.17
N GLU A 256 5.06 13.47 -1.97
CA GLU A 256 4.24 14.64 -1.65
C GLU A 256 3.48 14.37 -0.34
N PRO A 257 3.64 15.22 0.69
CA PRO A 257 2.99 15.03 1.97
C PRO A 257 1.47 15.09 1.80
N GLN A 258 0.79 14.03 2.21
CA GLN A 258 -0.66 13.97 2.10
C GLN A 258 -1.33 14.70 3.27
N ALA A 259 -2.54 15.19 3.04
CA ALA A 259 -3.40 15.68 4.11
C ALA A 259 -3.50 14.63 5.22
N ALA A 260 -3.43 15.06 6.48
CA ALA A 260 -3.59 14.15 7.61
C ALA A 260 -4.87 13.32 7.43
N ALA A 261 -4.79 12.02 7.71
CA ALA A 261 -5.93 11.15 7.59
C ALA A 261 -7.11 11.70 8.43
N PRO A 262 -8.34 11.62 7.92
CA PRO A 262 -9.52 12.15 8.63
C PRO A 262 -9.94 11.25 9.81
N PHE A 263 -9.01 10.47 10.36
CA PHE A 263 -9.23 9.57 11.47
C PHE A 263 -7.94 9.28 12.24
N GLU A 264 -8.11 8.78 13.46
CA GLU A 264 -7.09 8.12 14.28
C GLU A 264 -7.41 6.63 14.43
N ILE A 265 -6.38 5.81 14.70
CA ILE A 265 -6.52 4.37 14.91
C ILE A 265 -6.12 4.03 16.34
N GLU A 266 -7.09 3.60 17.15
CA GLU A 266 -6.87 3.02 18.48
C GLU A 266 -7.00 1.50 18.39
N ARG A 267 -6.10 0.74 19.02
CA ARG A 267 -6.13 -0.74 18.97
C ARG A 267 -6.28 -1.29 20.36
N HIS A 268 -7.31 -2.11 20.56
CA HIS A 268 -7.55 -2.81 21.81
C HIS A 268 -7.46 -4.32 21.59
N VAL A 269 -6.88 -5.03 22.56
CA VAL A 269 -6.86 -6.51 22.59
C VAL A 269 -7.93 -6.94 23.59
N MET A 270 -9.01 -7.55 23.08
CA MET A 270 -10.11 -8.01 23.92
C MET A 270 -9.69 -9.22 24.77
N THR A 271 -9.02 -10.17 24.14
CA THR A 271 -8.49 -11.37 24.78
C THR A 271 -7.29 -11.84 24.00
N SER A 272 -6.34 -12.45 24.69
CA SER A 272 -5.20 -13.14 24.11
C SER A 272 -4.83 -14.33 24.97
N GLY A 273 -3.90 -15.15 24.48
CA GLY A 273 -3.48 -16.38 25.13
C GLY A 273 -3.67 -17.55 24.19
N TYR A 274 -2.56 -18.23 23.93
CA TYR A 274 -2.51 -19.33 23.00
C TYR A 274 -1.73 -20.50 23.61
N ASP A 275 -2.39 -21.66 23.68
CA ASP A 275 -1.86 -22.86 24.36
C ASP A 275 -1.17 -23.85 23.41
N GLY A 276 -1.10 -23.52 22.12
CA GLY A 276 -0.55 -24.42 21.11
C GLY A 276 -1.48 -25.59 20.77
N LYS A 277 -2.79 -25.54 21.09
CA LYS A 277 -3.78 -26.57 20.74
C LYS A 277 -5.03 -26.01 20.06
N GLN A 278 -5.61 -24.94 20.60
CA GLN A 278 -6.81 -24.31 20.04
C GLN A 278 -6.57 -22.81 19.86
N CYS A 279 -7.28 -22.21 18.91
CA CYS A 279 -7.27 -20.76 18.75
C CYS A 279 -8.65 -20.23 18.40
N TRP A 280 -8.92 -18.99 18.78
CA TRP A 280 -10.05 -18.20 18.34
C TRP A 280 -9.88 -17.79 16.88
N VAL A 281 -10.97 -17.81 16.14
CA VAL A 281 -11.05 -17.38 14.75
C VAL A 281 -12.39 -16.69 14.49
N HIS A 282 -12.44 -15.94 13.39
CA HIS A 282 -13.68 -15.32 12.89
C HIS A 282 -14.33 -14.33 13.88
N ALA A 283 -13.53 -13.61 14.68
CA ALA A 283 -14.10 -12.57 15.55
C ALA A 283 -14.80 -11.48 14.73
N ARG A 284 -16.03 -11.14 15.12
CA ARG A 284 -16.87 -10.08 14.54
C ARG A 284 -17.65 -9.39 15.64
N ALA A 285 -18.09 -8.15 15.42
CA ALA A 285 -18.95 -7.45 16.36
C ALA A 285 -20.22 -6.93 15.69
N GLY A 286 -21.33 -6.96 16.43
CA GLY A 286 -22.55 -6.23 16.12
C GLY A 286 -22.82 -5.21 17.21
N VAL A 287 -23.48 -4.10 16.86
CA VAL A 287 -23.82 -3.03 17.80
C VAL A 287 -25.32 -2.89 17.87
N MET A 288 -25.88 -3.10 19.06
CA MET A 288 -27.29 -2.83 19.34
C MET A 288 -27.42 -1.42 19.92
N PRO A 289 -28.36 -0.60 19.43
CA PRO A 289 -28.69 0.68 20.04
C PRO A 289 -29.07 0.54 21.53
N PRO A 290 -28.86 1.60 22.32
CA PRO A 290 -29.20 1.58 23.73
C PRO A 290 -30.70 1.30 23.95
N SER A 291 -31.04 0.57 25.01
CA SER A 291 -32.45 0.29 25.37
C SER A 291 -33.18 1.54 25.88
N LYS A 292 -32.44 2.52 26.42
CA LYS A 292 -32.96 3.78 26.93
C LYS A 292 -32.09 4.93 26.43
N ALA A 293 -32.71 6.08 26.18
CA ALA A 293 -31.97 7.27 25.78
C ALA A 293 -30.94 7.66 26.86
N GLY A 294 -29.69 7.88 26.46
CA GLY A 294 -28.58 8.24 27.34
C GLY A 294 -27.69 7.07 27.77
N ASP A 295 -28.13 5.81 27.59
CA ASP A 295 -27.29 4.64 27.80
C ASP A 295 -26.30 4.46 26.63
N ASN A 296 -25.22 3.73 26.87
CA ASN A 296 -24.33 3.28 25.81
C ASN A 296 -25.00 2.20 24.94
N PRO A 297 -24.59 2.08 23.66
CA PRO A 297 -24.96 0.90 22.88
C PRO A 297 -24.38 -0.37 23.51
N THR A 298 -25.01 -1.51 23.24
CA THR A 298 -24.51 -2.84 23.64
C THR A 298 -23.81 -3.47 22.45
N MET A 299 -22.56 -3.89 22.63
CA MET A 299 -21.72 -4.51 21.63
C MET A 299 -21.73 -6.01 21.85
N VAL A 300 -22.01 -6.80 20.82
CA VAL A 300 -21.98 -8.27 20.88
C VAL A 300 -20.88 -8.76 19.96
N LEU A 301 -19.82 -9.29 20.53
CA LEU A 301 -18.75 -9.94 19.78
C LEU A 301 -19.05 -11.42 19.63
N THR A 302 -18.79 -11.97 18.45
CA THR A 302 -18.91 -13.40 18.15
C THR A 302 -17.59 -13.95 17.66
N THR A 303 -17.18 -15.15 18.10
CA THR A 303 -15.95 -15.83 17.67
C THR A 303 -16.13 -17.35 17.75
N GLN A 304 -15.25 -18.14 17.12
CA GLN A 304 -15.29 -19.61 17.19
C GLN A 304 -13.94 -20.19 17.59
N ARG A 305 -13.96 -21.30 18.32
CA ARG A 305 -12.73 -22.09 18.52
C ARG A 305 -12.44 -22.94 17.30
N LEU A 306 -11.16 -23.08 17.00
CA LEU A 306 -10.64 -23.93 15.95
C LEU A 306 -9.58 -24.88 16.53
N GLU A 307 -9.63 -26.14 16.10
CA GLU A 307 -8.50 -27.06 16.23
C GLU A 307 -7.37 -26.66 15.28
N ILE A 308 -6.20 -26.32 15.80
CA ILE A 308 -5.10 -25.86 14.96
C ILE A 308 -4.49 -26.99 14.11
N THR A 309 -4.69 -28.25 14.51
CA THR A 309 -4.18 -29.42 13.79
C THR A 309 -5.19 -29.90 12.75
N GLY A 310 -4.72 -30.11 11.52
CA GLY A 310 -5.54 -30.73 10.47
C GLY A 310 -6.37 -29.73 9.67
N SER A 311 -7.68 -29.95 9.61
CA SER A 311 -8.63 -29.21 8.76
C SER A 311 -9.23 -28.01 9.51
N ASP A 312 -9.92 -27.10 8.80
CA ASP A 312 -10.67 -25.97 9.38
C ASP A 312 -11.91 -26.44 10.20
N VAL A 313 -11.65 -27.01 11.37
CA VAL A 313 -12.61 -27.69 12.25
C VAL A 313 -13.08 -26.73 13.33
N PHE A 314 -14.23 -26.08 13.09
CA PHE A 314 -14.79 -25.05 13.96
C PHE A 314 -15.76 -25.63 14.99
N HIS A 315 -15.67 -25.15 16.23
CA HIS A 315 -16.62 -25.49 17.30
C HIS A 315 -17.78 -24.49 17.34
N GLU A 316 -18.67 -24.62 18.33
CA GLU A 316 -19.78 -23.70 18.50
C GLU A 316 -19.33 -22.24 18.58
N LEU A 317 -20.23 -21.36 18.12
CA LEU A 317 -20.08 -19.92 18.28
C LEU A 317 -19.96 -19.58 19.76
N HIS A 318 -19.10 -18.64 20.08
CA HIS A 318 -19.03 -18.01 21.39
C HIS A 318 -19.40 -16.54 21.25
N SER A 319 -19.95 -15.95 22.31
CA SER A 319 -20.25 -14.53 22.34
C SER A 319 -19.83 -13.88 23.65
N ALA A 320 -19.51 -12.60 23.57
CA ALA A 320 -19.27 -11.73 24.71
C ALA A 320 -19.94 -10.38 24.47
N GLU A 321 -20.32 -9.71 25.54
CA GLU A 321 -20.97 -8.41 25.53
C GLU A 321 -20.07 -7.33 26.12
N SER A 322 -20.27 -6.10 25.66
CA SER A 322 -19.75 -4.88 26.26
C SER A 322 -20.85 -3.82 26.24
N ASP A 323 -20.95 -3.02 27.30
CA ASP A 323 -21.86 -1.87 27.43
C ASP A 323 -21.10 -0.54 27.65
N ASP A 324 -19.79 -0.54 27.41
CA ASP A 324 -18.88 0.60 27.67
C ASP A 324 -17.98 0.91 26.48
N ARG A 325 -18.51 0.67 25.27
CA ARG A 325 -17.80 0.83 23.98
C ARG A 325 -16.52 0.00 23.90
N GLY A 326 -16.59 -1.25 24.37
CA GLY A 326 -15.53 -2.23 24.25
C GLY A 326 -14.34 -2.00 25.17
N ALA A 327 -14.50 -1.18 26.22
CA ALA A 327 -13.48 -0.98 27.23
C ALA A 327 -13.39 -2.20 28.16
N THR A 328 -14.52 -2.80 28.51
CA THR A 328 -14.62 -4.08 29.22
C THR A 328 -15.55 -5.04 28.49
N TRP A 329 -15.33 -6.33 28.69
CA TRP A 329 -16.07 -7.41 28.05
C TRP A 329 -16.46 -8.48 29.07
N SER A 330 -17.64 -9.06 28.88
CA SER A 330 -18.00 -10.31 29.55
C SER A 330 -17.07 -11.45 29.11
N GLU A 331 -17.04 -12.54 29.88
CA GLU A 331 -16.39 -13.76 29.42
C GLU A 331 -17.04 -14.28 28.12
N LEU A 332 -16.24 -14.90 27.25
CA LEU A 332 -16.71 -15.57 26.04
C LEU A 332 -17.52 -16.81 26.41
N GLN A 333 -18.84 -16.74 26.26
CA GLN A 333 -19.76 -17.84 26.55
C GLN A 333 -20.10 -18.63 25.30
N PRO A 334 -20.12 -19.98 25.35
CA PRO A 334 -20.55 -20.81 24.23
C PRO A 334 -22.04 -20.60 23.93
N GLN A 335 -22.41 -20.62 22.66
CA GLN A 335 -23.77 -20.49 22.17
C GLN A 335 -24.30 -21.88 21.82
N PRO A 336 -25.13 -22.51 22.69
CA PRO A 336 -25.45 -23.94 22.58
C PRO A 336 -26.15 -24.31 21.28
N GLU A 337 -26.92 -23.38 20.72
CA GLU A 337 -27.64 -23.53 19.46
C GLU A 337 -26.72 -23.65 18.23
N PHE A 338 -25.43 -23.32 18.37
CA PHE A 338 -24.40 -23.46 17.33
C PHE A 338 -23.54 -24.71 17.51
N LYS A 339 -23.85 -25.57 18.49
CA LYS A 339 -23.22 -26.89 18.58
C LYS A 339 -23.45 -27.66 17.30
N ARG A 340 -22.46 -28.44 16.90
CA ARG A 340 -22.57 -29.24 15.68
C ARG A 340 -23.72 -30.23 15.81
N TRP A 341 -24.59 -30.25 14.81
CA TRP A 341 -25.68 -31.22 14.72
C TRP A 341 -25.29 -32.36 13.79
N LYS A 342 -25.71 -33.58 14.13
CA LYS A 342 -25.45 -34.77 13.32
C LYS A 342 -26.40 -34.79 12.12
N ILE A 343 -25.83 -35.00 10.93
CA ILE A 343 -26.56 -35.29 9.69
C ILE A 343 -26.75 -36.80 9.55
N ASP A 344 -25.69 -37.55 9.86
CA ASP A 344 -25.66 -39.01 9.95
C ASP A 344 -24.62 -39.43 11.01
N GLU A 345 -24.30 -40.72 11.12
CA GLU A 345 -23.34 -41.24 12.13
C GLU A 345 -21.96 -40.55 12.06
N ARG A 346 -21.47 -40.25 10.85
CA ARG A 346 -20.10 -39.78 10.58
C ARG A 346 -20.05 -38.33 10.14
N THR A 347 -21.18 -37.75 9.77
CA THR A 347 -21.29 -36.38 9.27
C THR A 347 -21.94 -35.46 10.30
N ASP A 348 -21.27 -34.36 10.61
CA ASP A 348 -21.78 -33.26 11.43
C ASP A 348 -21.71 -31.92 10.70
N GLU A 349 -22.59 -30.99 11.07
CA GLU A 349 -22.70 -29.67 10.44
C GLU A 349 -22.86 -28.57 11.51
N THR A 350 -22.30 -27.39 11.25
CA THR A 350 -22.54 -26.17 12.04
C THR A 350 -22.48 -24.94 11.14
N ILE A 351 -22.71 -23.75 11.70
CA ILE A 351 -22.49 -22.45 11.04
C ILE A 351 -21.08 -21.95 11.35
N CYS A 352 -20.40 -21.43 10.33
CA CYS A 352 -19.13 -20.71 10.46
C CYS A 352 -19.18 -19.36 9.74
N ASP A 353 -18.09 -18.59 9.88
CA ASP A 353 -17.92 -17.26 9.26
C ASP A 353 -19.09 -16.31 9.58
N PHE A 354 -19.59 -16.40 10.81
CA PHE A 354 -20.80 -15.73 11.28
C PHE A 354 -20.55 -14.24 11.53
N THR A 355 -21.40 -13.39 10.95
CA THR A 355 -21.27 -11.93 10.99
C THR A 355 -22.57 -11.32 11.56
N PRO A 356 -22.55 -10.80 12.80
CA PRO A 356 -23.68 -10.08 13.39
C PRO A 356 -23.85 -8.69 12.77
N GLY A 357 -25.10 -8.26 12.57
CA GLY A 357 -25.43 -6.92 12.09
C GLY A 357 -26.80 -6.46 12.57
N TRP A 358 -26.89 -5.21 13.04
CA TRP A 358 -28.14 -4.64 13.52
C TRP A 358 -29.07 -4.29 12.36
N HIS A 359 -30.24 -4.92 12.35
CA HIS A 359 -31.30 -4.62 11.40
C HIS A 359 -32.28 -3.61 12.03
N ALA A 360 -32.19 -2.36 11.60
CA ALA A 360 -32.93 -1.25 12.22
C ALA A 360 -34.45 -1.40 12.10
N ALA A 361 -34.95 -1.85 10.94
CA ALA A 361 -36.39 -1.93 10.68
C ALA A 361 -37.11 -2.95 11.58
N SER A 362 -36.44 -4.04 11.98
CA SER A 362 -36.99 -5.04 12.91
C SER A 362 -36.52 -4.88 14.35
N ALA A 363 -35.61 -3.94 14.62
CA ALA A 363 -34.91 -3.78 15.89
C ALA A 363 -34.31 -5.09 16.43
N LYS A 364 -33.62 -5.84 15.55
CA LYS A 364 -32.96 -7.10 15.90
C LYS A 364 -31.50 -7.09 15.50
N LEU A 365 -30.66 -7.70 16.32
CA LEU A 365 -29.32 -8.07 15.90
C LEU A 365 -29.41 -9.41 15.15
N LEU A 366 -29.29 -9.33 13.82
CA LEU A 366 -29.38 -10.45 12.90
C LEU A 366 -27.97 -10.84 12.45
N GLY A 367 -27.57 -12.08 12.72
CA GLY A 367 -26.31 -12.61 12.23
C GLY A 367 -26.52 -13.52 11.02
N THR A 368 -25.58 -13.46 10.07
CA THR A 368 -25.54 -14.29 8.87
C THR A 368 -24.20 -14.99 8.75
N GLY A 369 -24.20 -16.23 8.28
CA GLY A 369 -23.00 -17.01 8.03
C GLY A 369 -23.29 -18.12 7.03
N GLN A 370 -22.54 -19.21 7.10
CA GLN A 370 -22.73 -20.34 6.21
C GLN A 370 -22.53 -21.68 6.89
N SER A 371 -23.19 -22.72 6.37
CA SER A 371 -22.97 -24.07 6.88
C SER A 371 -21.63 -24.67 6.46
N VAL A 372 -21.05 -25.47 7.34
CA VAL A 372 -19.86 -26.27 7.07
C VAL A 372 -20.11 -27.68 7.56
N ARG A 373 -19.78 -28.67 6.70
CA ARG A 373 -19.93 -30.10 7.00
C ARG A 373 -18.59 -30.76 7.23
N TYR A 374 -18.58 -31.62 8.22
CA TYR A 374 -17.45 -32.44 8.64
C TYR A 374 -17.79 -33.91 8.47
N TYR A 375 -16.88 -34.67 7.87
CA TYR A 375 -16.94 -36.13 7.83
C TYR A 375 -15.76 -36.66 8.63
N ASP A 376 -16.03 -37.42 9.69
CA ASP A 376 -15.03 -37.85 10.68
C ASP A 376 -14.10 -36.70 11.13
N ASN A 377 -14.71 -35.57 11.51
CA ASN A 377 -14.01 -34.37 11.98
C ASN A 377 -13.04 -33.75 10.94
N LYS A 378 -13.32 -33.86 9.64
CA LYS A 378 -12.59 -33.19 8.55
C LYS A 378 -13.56 -32.46 7.62
N VAL A 379 -13.22 -31.25 7.20
CA VAL A 379 -14.08 -30.47 6.29
C VAL A 379 -14.28 -31.24 4.98
N MET A 380 -15.54 -31.47 4.62
CA MET A 380 -15.89 -32.09 3.34
C MET A 380 -15.61 -31.12 2.20
N LYS A 381 -14.75 -31.48 1.24
CA LYS A 381 -14.45 -30.61 0.09
C LYS A 381 -15.66 -30.41 -0.82
N VAL A 382 -16.33 -31.50 -1.17
CA VAL A 382 -17.59 -31.52 -1.90
C VAL A 382 -18.72 -31.64 -0.88
N ARG A 383 -19.58 -30.62 -0.82
CA ARG A 383 -20.70 -30.57 0.12
C ARG A 383 -21.74 -29.55 -0.33
N PRO A 384 -23.03 -29.77 -0.03
CA PRO A 384 -23.98 -28.68 -0.02
C PRO A 384 -23.61 -27.70 1.10
N ARG A 385 -24.03 -26.46 0.93
CA ARG A 385 -23.83 -25.34 1.85
C ARG A 385 -25.06 -24.46 1.76
N PHE A 386 -25.53 -23.97 2.89
CA PHE A 386 -26.57 -22.96 2.93
C PHE A 386 -26.13 -21.72 3.68
N THR A 387 -26.74 -20.59 3.36
CA THR A 387 -26.67 -19.36 4.14
C THR A 387 -27.46 -19.53 5.43
N GLY A 388 -26.75 -19.57 6.57
CA GLY A 388 -27.36 -19.65 7.89
C GLY A 388 -27.63 -18.27 8.46
N TYR A 389 -28.73 -18.10 9.18
CA TYR A 389 -29.02 -16.88 9.93
C TYR A 389 -29.58 -17.17 11.31
N SER A 390 -29.34 -16.27 12.25
CA SER A 390 -29.80 -16.36 13.64
C SER A 390 -30.02 -14.97 14.24
N VAL A 391 -30.93 -14.86 15.21
CA VAL A 391 -31.30 -13.61 15.87
C VAL A 391 -30.83 -13.65 17.32
N TYR A 392 -30.19 -12.58 17.77
CA TYR A 392 -29.76 -12.44 19.15
C TYR A 392 -30.91 -12.01 20.06
N ASP A 393 -31.04 -12.66 21.21
CA ASP A 393 -31.94 -12.27 22.28
C ASP A 393 -31.18 -11.47 23.34
N ARG A 394 -31.50 -10.16 23.43
CA ARG A 394 -30.85 -9.23 24.35
C ARG A 394 -31.04 -9.57 25.84
N VAL A 395 -32.13 -10.25 26.21
CA VAL A 395 -32.45 -10.51 27.62
C VAL A 395 -31.68 -11.72 28.12
N SER A 396 -31.59 -12.76 27.29
CA SER A 396 -30.96 -14.02 27.64
C SER A 396 -29.49 -14.12 27.21
N GLY A 397 -29.02 -13.22 26.35
CA GLY A 397 -27.63 -13.19 25.87
C GLY A 397 -27.30 -14.35 24.91
N VAL A 398 -28.32 -14.94 24.29
CA VAL A 398 -28.19 -16.12 23.42
C VAL A 398 -28.72 -15.88 22.02
N TRP A 399 -28.05 -16.50 21.05
CA TRP A 399 -28.50 -16.56 19.67
C TRP A 399 -29.53 -17.67 19.48
N SER A 400 -30.58 -17.39 18.71
CA SER A 400 -31.58 -18.40 18.34
C SER A 400 -30.96 -19.56 17.54
N LYS A 401 -31.65 -20.70 17.47
CA LYS A 401 -31.28 -21.79 16.56
C LYS A 401 -31.06 -21.27 15.13
N PRO A 402 -29.90 -21.55 14.50
CA PRO A 402 -29.67 -21.14 13.12
C PRO A 402 -30.73 -21.71 12.17
N LYS A 403 -31.29 -20.83 11.35
CA LYS A 403 -32.22 -21.17 10.26
C LYS A 403 -31.47 -21.08 8.93
N ALA A 404 -31.91 -21.84 7.94
CA ALA A 404 -31.39 -21.76 6.58
C ALA A 404 -32.20 -20.77 5.74
N LEU A 405 -31.53 -19.86 5.03
CA LEU A 405 -32.17 -19.07 3.99
C LEU A 405 -32.57 -20.00 2.84
N LYS A 406 -33.87 -20.04 2.52
CA LYS A 406 -34.40 -20.83 1.40
C LYS A 406 -34.08 -20.13 0.08
N MET A 407 -33.06 -20.61 -0.61
CA MET A 407 -32.72 -20.20 -1.97
C MET A 407 -33.63 -20.89 -3.00
N PRO A 408 -33.70 -20.40 -4.26
CA PRO A 408 -34.36 -21.13 -5.35
C PRO A 408 -33.86 -22.57 -5.46
N ASP A 409 -34.78 -23.50 -5.75
CA ASP A 409 -34.48 -24.93 -5.86
C ASP A 409 -33.82 -25.24 -7.21
N GLU A 410 -32.55 -24.84 -7.34
CA GLU A 410 -31.72 -25.04 -8.52
C GLU A 410 -30.38 -25.64 -8.09
N GLU A 411 -29.84 -26.57 -8.88
CA GLU A 411 -28.59 -27.28 -8.54
C GLU A 411 -27.42 -26.35 -8.20
N ARG A 412 -27.33 -25.21 -8.91
CA ARG A 412 -26.27 -24.22 -8.69
C ARG A 412 -26.32 -23.55 -7.31
N PHE A 413 -27.47 -23.51 -6.64
CA PHE A 413 -27.62 -22.93 -5.30
C PHE A 413 -27.51 -23.96 -4.17
N GLN A 414 -27.31 -25.25 -4.47
CA GLN A 414 -27.13 -26.28 -3.44
C GLN A 414 -25.90 -26.05 -2.55
N SER A 415 -24.90 -25.30 -3.04
CA SER A 415 -23.80 -24.79 -2.24
C SER A 415 -23.78 -23.27 -2.34
N SER A 416 -24.61 -22.58 -1.56
CA SER A 416 -24.73 -21.12 -1.50
C SER A 416 -24.52 -20.63 -0.06
N GLY A 417 -23.60 -19.69 0.15
CA GLY A 417 -23.27 -19.21 1.49
C GLY A 417 -23.05 -17.70 1.56
N ALA A 418 -23.34 -17.14 2.74
CA ALA A 418 -23.05 -15.77 3.14
C ALA A 418 -22.00 -15.73 4.25
N GLY A 419 -20.96 -16.58 4.15
CA GLY A 419 -19.87 -16.58 5.12
C GLY A 419 -18.91 -15.43 4.91
N SER A 420 -18.68 -14.63 5.97
CA SER A 420 -17.80 -13.46 5.95
C SER A 420 -18.13 -12.42 4.87
N VAL A 421 -19.41 -12.25 4.58
CA VAL A 421 -19.89 -11.20 3.67
C VAL A 421 -20.25 -9.95 4.46
N GLN A 422 -20.17 -8.78 3.81
CA GLN A 422 -20.78 -7.55 4.32
C GLN A 422 -22.08 -7.33 3.54
N ARG A 423 -23.22 -7.33 4.25
CA ARG A 423 -24.54 -7.03 3.68
C ARG A 423 -24.84 -5.54 3.78
N TYR A 424 -25.86 -5.09 3.07
CA TYR A 424 -26.40 -3.74 3.18
C TYR A 424 -27.91 -3.78 3.45
N ASP A 425 -28.35 -3.12 4.52
CA ASP A 425 -29.77 -3.05 4.88
C ASP A 425 -30.35 -1.74 4.27
N LEU A 426 -31.36 -1.86 3.41
CA LEU A 426 -32.01 -0.75 2.72
C LEU A 426 -32.88 0.07 3.70
N PRO A 427 -33.15 1.36 3.41
CA PRO A 427 -33.98 2.20 4.28
C PRO A 427 -35.39 1.67 4.55
N ASP A 428 -35.92 0.83 3.68
CA ASP A 428 -37.24 0.19 3.82
C ASP A 428 -37.21 -1.13 4.59
N GLY A 429 -36.05 -1.55 5.11
CA GLY A 429 -35.88 -2.79 5.87
C GLY A 429 -35.66 -4.04 5.03
N ARG A 430 -35.55 -3.93 3.70
CA ARG A 430 -35.07 -5.05 2.87
C ARG A 430 -33.56 -5.16 2.97
N ILE A 431 -33.04 -6.36 2.79
CA ILE A 431 -31.61 -6.66 2.95
C ILE A 431 -31.03 -7.03 1.58
N LEU A 432 -29.98 -6.33 1.17
CA LEU A 432 -29.11 -6.76 0.09
C LEU A 432 -28.02 -7.65 0.69
N LEU A 433 -28.16 -8.96 0.49
CA LEU A 433 -27.27 -9.99 1.01
C LEU A 433 -26.44 -10.62 -0.11
N PRO A 434 -25.15 -10.26 -0.22
CA PRO A 434 -24.24 -10.95 -1.10
C PRO A 434 -24.09 -12.42 -0.72
N VAL A 435 -24.10 -13.30 -1.71
CA VAL A 435 -23.83 -14.73 -1.54
C VAL A 435 -22.84 -15.19 -2.60
N TYR A 436 -22.09 -16.24 -2.28
CA TYR A 436 -21.28 -16.95 -3.26
C TYR A 436 -21.72 -18.41 -3.31
N PHE A 437 -21.85 -18.93 -4.53
CA PHE A 437 -22.52 -20.18 -4.79
C PHE A 437 -21.90 -20.97 -5.93
N LYS A 438 -22.15 -22.27 -5.94
CA LYS A 438 -21.82 -23.20 -7.02
C LYS A 438 -22.58 -24.51 -6.85
N ARG A 439 -22.58 -25.34 -7.90
CA ARG A 439 -22.90 -26.76 -7.69
C ARG A 439 -21.83 -27.38 -6.80
N PRO A 440 -22.18 -28.28 -5.85
CA PRO A 440 -21.21 -28.86 -4.91
C PRO A 440 -19.94 -29.44 -5.55
N GLU A 441 -20.08 -30.04 -6.74
CA GLU A 441 -19.02 -30.68 -7.52
C GLU A 441 -18.16 -29.70 -8.34
N ASP A 442 -18.68 -28.49 -8.62
CA ASP A 442 -17.94 -27.51 -9.41
C ASP A 442 -16.73 -26.96 -8.63
N VAL A 443 -15.73 -26.46 -9.34
CA VAL A 443 -14.57 -25.80 -8.72
C VAL A 443 -14.88 -24.32 -8.46
N GLN A 444 -15.35 -23.61 -9.49
CA GLN A 444 -15.57 -22.17 -9.46
C GLN A 444 -16.86 -21.78 -8.74
N TYR A 445 -16.74 -20.83 -7.81
CA TYR A 445 -17.85 -20.08 -7.23
C TYR A 445 -18.21 -18.90 -8.13
N SER A 446 -19.51 -18.64 -8.18
CA SER A 446 -20.10 -17.40 -8.69
C SER A 446 -20.59 -16.56 -7.51
N VAL A 447 -20.71 -15.25 -7.71
CA VAL A 447 -21.26 -14.30 -6.72
C VAL A 447 -22.50 -13.63 -7.29
N THR A 448 -23.50 -13.43 -6.44
CA THR A 448 -24.65 -12.54 -6.71
C THR A 448 -25.07 -11.83 -5.44
N VAL A 449 -25.93 -10.81 -5.57
CA VAL A 449 -26.57 -10.14 -4.43
C VAL A 449 -28.05 -10.50 -4.41
N CYS A 450 -28.50 -11.09 -3.30
CA CYS A 450 -29.90 -11.38 -3.05
C CYS A 450 -30.59 -10.18 -2.42
N LEU A 451 -31.78 -9.84 -2.91
CA LEU A 451 -32.74 -9.03 -2.17
C LEU A 451 -33.54 -9.96 -1.26
N CYS A 452 -33.52 -9.68 0.04
CA CYS A 452 -34.20 -10.44 1.06
C CYS A 452 -35.14 -9.54 1.88
N GLU A 453 -36.17 -10.15 2.47
CA GLU A 453 -37.04 -9.54 3.47
C GLU A 453 -36.78 -10.19 4.83
N PHE A 454 -36.84 -9.40 5.91
CA PHE A 454 -36.68 -9.89 7.26
C PHE A 454 -37.73 -9.30 8.20
N ASP A 455 -38.59 -10.16 8.74
CA ASP A 455 -39.72 -9.78 9.60
C ASP A 455 -39.34 -9.70 11.10
N GLY A 456 -38.05 -9.88 11.44
CA GLY A 456 -37.56 -9.96 12.80
C GLY A 456 -37.33 -11.40 13.30
N GLU A 457 -37.81 -12.40 12.57
CA GLU A 457 -37.63 -13.82 12.90
C GLU A 457 -37.19 -14.68 11.70
N THR A 458 -37.68 -14.37 10.50
CA THR A 458 -37.51 -15.15 9.27
C THR A 458 -36.89 -14.28 8.18
N LEU A 459 -35.73 -14.69 7.69
CA LEU A 459 -35.09 -14.11 6.51
C LEU A 459 -35.55 -14.86 5.26
N SER A 460 -36.18 -14.14 4.33
CA SER A 460 -36.79 -14.70 3.12
C SER A 460 -36.13 -14.14 1.87
N TYR A 461 -35.78 -15.02 0.93
CA TYR A 461 -35.31 -14.63 -0.39
C TYR A 461 -36.48 -14.05 -1.21
N VAL A 462 -36.23 -12.95 -1.92
CA VAL A 462 -37.19 -12.34 -2.86
C VAL A 462 -36.74 -12.54 -4.31
N ARG A 463 -35.52 -12.07 -4.63
CA ARG A 463 -34.89 -12.17 -5.94
C ARG A 463 -33.37 -11.98 -5.81
N HIS A 464 -32.60 -12.20 -6.87
CA HIS A 464 -31.19 -11.81 -6.94
C HIS A 464 -30.89 -11.02 -8.21
N GLY A 465 -29.70 -10.42 -8.24
CA GLY A 465 -29.20 -9.64 -9.36
C GLY A 465 -28.49 -10.48 -10.43
N ASN A 466 -27.56 -9.86 -11.17
CA ASN A 466 -26.73 -10.62 -12.10
C ASN A 466 -25.71 -11.51 -11.34
N GLU A 467 -25.21 -12.51 -12.03
CA GLU A 467 -24.24 -13.47 -11.50
C GLU A 467 -22.86 -13.16 -12.09
N MET A 468 -21.85 -13.12 -11.24
CA MET A 468 -20.47 -12.82 -11.61
C MET A 468 -19.58 -14.01 -11.30
N THR A 469 -18.75 -14.42 -12.26
CA THR A 469 -17.78 -15.51 -12.07
C THR A 469 -16.51 -15.24 -12.86
N VAL A 470 -15.44 -15.95 -12.52
CA VAL A 470 -14.16 -15.91 -13.24
C VAL A 470 -13.56 -17.31 -13.28
N ASN A 471 -13.00 -17.70 -14.41
CA ASN A 471 -12.37 -19.00 -14.58
C ASN A 471 -10.91 -19.01 -14.08
N VAL A 472 -10.73 -18.59 -12.82
CA VAL A 472 -9.43 -18.55 -12.14
C VAL A 472 -9.59 -19.24 -10.80
N GLN A 473 -8.84 -20.33 -10.60
CA GLN A 473 -8.81 -21.08 -9.34
C GLN A 473 -10.23 -21.41 -8.87
N ARG A 474 -10.64 -20.93 -7.68
CA ARG A 474 -11.98 -21.16 -7.11
C ARG A 474 -13.07 -20.20 -7.60
N GLY A 475 -12.81 -19.28 -8.52
CA GLY A 475 -13.77 -18.22 -8.87
C GLY A 475 -13.91 -17.15 -7.79
N PHE A 476 -15.00 -16.39 -7.81
CA PHE A 476 -15.24 -15.28 -6.87
C PHE A 476 -15.88 -15.77 -5.58
N ALA A 477 -15.40 -15.25 -4.44
CA ALA A 477 -15.92 -15.59 -3.12
C ALA A 477 -15.84 -14.39 -2.16
N GLU A 478 -16.52 -14.55 -1.02
CA GLU A 478 -16.53 -13.61 0.13
C GLU A 478 -16.73 -12.14 -0.26
N PRO A 479 -17.85 -11.84 -0.94
CA PRO A 479 -18.18 -10.49 -1.37
C PRO A 479 -18.49 -9.53 -0.21
N SER A 480 -18.09 -8.27 -0.36
CA SER A 480 -18.39 -7.20 0.59
C SER A 480 -19.13 -6.07 -0.10
N LEU A 481 -20.36 -5.78 0.33
CA LEU A 481 -21.22 -4.75 -0.23
C LEU A 481 -21.22 -3.50 0.63
N THR A 482 -21.19 -2.34 -0.02
CA THR A 482 -21.55 -1.06 0.59
C THR A 482 -22.27 -0.15 -0.40
N LYS A 483 -22.83 0.94 0.11
CA LYS A 483 -23.35 2.06 -0.67
C LYS A 483 -22.59 3.33 -0.32
N PHE A 484 -22.13 4.09 -1.31
CA PHE A 484 -21.52 5.40 -1.13
C PHE A 484 -22.05 6.37 -2.20
N GLY A 485 -22.58 7.52 -1.75
CA GLY A 485 -23.39 8.38 -2.60
C GLY A 485 -24.60 7.61 -3.17
N ASP A 486 -24.79 7.71 -4.49
CA ASP A 486 -25.89 7.08 -5.21
C ASP A 486 -25.53 5.71 -5.81
N ARG A 487 -24.34 5.16 -5.50
CA ARG A 487 -23.83 3.92 -6.07
C ARG A 487 -23.55 2.87 -5.00
N PHE A 488 -23.66 1.61 -5.41
CA PHE A 488 -23.23 0.45 -4.65
C PHE A 488 -21.88 -0.03 -5.15
N PHE A 489 -21.07 -0.57 -4.24
CA PHE A 489 -19.74 -1.08 -4.51
C PHE A 489 -19.60 -2.47 -3.92
N LEU A 490 -18.99 -3.37 -4.67
CA LEU A 490 -18.80 -4.75 -4.27
C LEU A 490 -17.34 -5.15 -4.42
N THR A 491 -16.72 -5.62 -3.34
CA THR A 491 -15.43 -6.30 -3.44
C THR A 491 -15.66 -7.78 -3.69
N LEU A 492 -14.72 -8.40 -4.41
CA LEU A 492 -14.67 -9.85 -4.62
C LEU A 492 -13.24 -10.31 -4.40
N ARG A 493 -13.05 -11.53 -3.89
CA ARG A 493 -11.72 -12.15 -3.88
C ARG A 493 -11.68 -13.43 -4.69
N ASN A 494 -10.52 -13.73 -5.25
CA ASN A 494 -10.15 -15.08 -5.67
C ASN A 494 -8.77 -15.44 -5.12
N ASP A 495 -8.15 -16.52 -5.59
CA ASP A 495 -6.85 -16.98 -5.11
C ASP A 495 -5.64 -16.18 -5.66
N GLU A 496 -5.81 -15.33 -6.67
CA GLU A 496 -4.73 -14.64 -7.40
C GLU A 496 -4.78 -13.12 -7.24
N HIS A 497 -5.99 -12.53 -7.20
CA HIS A 497 -6.24 -11.10 -7.06
C HIS A 497 -7.50 -10.81 -6.23
N GLY A 498 -7.60 -9.61 -5.68
CA GLY A 498 -8.87 -9.00 -5.30
C GLY A 498 -9.44 -8.14 -6.42
N TYR A 499 -10.76 -7.99 -6.43
CA TYR A 499 -11.52 -7.30 -7.47
C TYR A 499 -12.53 -6.35 -6.86
N VAL A 500 -12.98 -5.41 -7.69
CA VAL A 500 -14.02 -4.45 -7.39
C VAL A 500 -14.95 -4.26 -8.59
N THR A 501 -16.22 -4.01 -8.28
CA THR A 501 -17.23 -3.58 -9.24
C THR A 501 -18.20 -2.58 -8.58
N SER A 502 -19.03 -1.94 -9.39
CA SER A 502 -20.06 -1.01 -8.95
C SER A 502 -21.43 -1.35 -9.53
N SER A 503 -22.47 -0.79 -8.92
CA SER A 503 -23.85 -0.92 -9.38
C SER A 503 -24.63 0.35 -9.05
N ALA A 504 -25.65 0.66 -9.85
CA ALA A 504 -26.60 1.73 -9.56
C ALA A 504 -27.72 1.29 -8.58
N ASP A 505 -28.05 0.00 -8.55
CA ASP A 505 -29.21 -0.52 -7.81
C ASP A 505 -28.86 -1.55 -6.72
N GLY A 506 -27.59 -1.96 -6.63
CA GLY A 506 -27.10 -2.93 -5.66
C GLY A 506 -27.44 -4.38 -6.01
N LEU A 507 -27.98 -4.64 -7.20
CA LEU A 507 -28.30 -5.97 -7.71
C LEU A 507 -27.57 -6.25 -9.02
N HIS A 508 -27.56 -5.30 -9.94
CA HIS A 508 -26.93 -5.45 -11.26
C HIS A 508 -25.59 -4.73 -11.27
N PHE A 509 -24.50 -5.49 -11.15
CA PHE A 509 -23.13 -4.99 -11.11
C PHE A 509 -22.45 -5.04 -12.48
N ASP A 510 -21.59 -4.06 -12.72
CA ASP A 510 -20.71 -4.03 -13.89
C ASP A 510 -19.68 -5.18 -13.84
N GLU A 511 -18.94 -5.36 -14.93
CA GLU A 511 -17.87 -6.37 -14.99
C GLU A 511 -16.79 -6.10 -13.91
N PRO A 512 -16.49 -7.07 -13.02
CA PRO A 512 -15.46 -6.89 -12.02
C PRO A 512 -14.07 -6.74 -12.60
N LYS A 513 -13.30 -5.81 -12.05
CA LYS A 513 -11.90 -5.61 -12.42
C LYS A 513 -10.95 -5.81 -11.24
N PRO A 514 -9.71 -6.25 -11.48
CA PRO A 514 -8.69 -6.33 -10.44
C PRO A 514 -8.44 -4.97 -9.79
N TRP A 515 -8.11 -4.98 -8.51
CA TRP A 515 -7.69 -3.77 -7.82
C TRP A 515 -6.33 -3.25 -8.31
N THR A 516 -6.23 -1.94 -8.45
CA THR A 516 -4.96 -1.24 -8.61
C THR A 516 -4.86 -0.10 -7.60
N PHE A 517 -3.63 0.32 -7.35
CA PHE A 517 -3.37 1.64 -6.80
C PHE A 517 -3.65 2.74 -7.84
N ASP A 518 -3.70 3.99 -7.40
CA ASP A 518 -3.91 5.20 -8.20
C ASP A 518 -2.72 5.57 -9.12
N ASP A 519 -1.62 4.83 -8.99
CA ASP A 519 -0.48 4.83 -9.94
C ASP A 519 -0.59 3.74 -11.02
N GLY A 520 -1.66 2.93 -10.99
CA GLY A 520 -1.90 1.82 -11.92
C GLY A 520 -1.20 0.51 -11.56
N SER A 521 -0.40 0.46 -10.49
CA SER A 521 0.22 -0.78 -10.04
C SER A 521 -0.77 -1.73 -9.36
N ASP A 522 -0.52 -3.04 -9.45
CA ASP A 522 -1.30 -4.08 -8.77
C ASP A 522 -1.38 -3.81 -7.26
N LEU A 523 -2.58 -3.92 -6.68
CA LEU A 523 -2.77 -3.75 -5.23
C LEU A 523 -2.02 -4.82 -4.42
N GLY A 524 -1.80 -5.99 -5.02
CA GLY A 524 -1.12 -7.12 -4.40
C GLY A 524 -1.97 -7.85 -3.35
N ASN A 525 -3.27 -7.56 -3.28
CA ASN A 525 -4.22 -8.30 -2.47
C ASN A 525 -4.67 -9.57 -3.21
N TYR A 526 -4.67 -10.70 -2.52
CA TYR A 526 -5.05 -11.98 -3.11
C TYR A 526 -5.44 -12.97 -2.02
N ASN A 527 -6.40 -13.85 -2.32
CA ASN A 527 -6.84 -14.92 -1.41
C ASN A 527 -7.24 -14.42 0.00
N THR A 528 -7.60 -13.14 0.11
CA THR A 528 -7.86 -12.44 1.38
C THR A 528 -9.15 -11.65 1.29
N GLN A 529 -9.79 -11.46 2.44
CA GLN A 529 -10.99 -10.65 2.56
C GLN A 529 -10.69 -9.17 2.40
N GLN A 530 -11.73 -8.46 2.00
CA GLN A 530 -11.74 -7.04 1.78
C GLN A 530 -13.08 -6.54 2.28
N HIS A 531 -13.07 -5.55 3.15
CA HIS A 531 -14.31 -4.96 3.62
C HIS A 531 -14.30 -3.45 3.45
N TRP A 532 -15.50 -2.90 3.25
CA TRP A 532 -15.68 -1.47 3.10
C TRP A 532 -15.87 -0.82 4.45
N ILE A 533 -15.27 0.35 4.61
CA ILE A 533 -15.76 1.36 5.53
C ILE A 533 -16.29 2.54 4.72
N THR A 534 -17.51 2.95 5.02
CA THR A 534 -18.17 4.07 4.36
C THR A 534 -18.37 5.16 5.38
N HIS A 535 -17.79 6.33 5.11
CA HIS A 535 -17.86 7.48 5.99
C HIS A 535 -18.16 8.75 5.18
N SER A 536 -18.61 9.81 5.85
CA SER A 536 -18.91 11.09 5.20
C SER A 536 -17.68 11.71 4.52
N SER A 537 -16.48 11.43 5.02
CA SER A 537 -15.20 11.89 4.45
C SER A 537 -14.73 11.08 3.23
N GLY A 538 -15.35 9.93 2.94
CA GLY A 538 -14.97 9.10 1.80
C GLY A 538 -15.29 7.62 1.94
N LEU A 539 -14.92 6.89 0.89
CA LEU A 539 -14.98 5.44 0.82
C LEU A 539 -13.60 4.85 1.11
N TYR A 540 -13.53 3.88 2.01
CA TYR A 540 -12.27 3.26 2.44
C TYR A 540 -12.35 1.74 2.31
N LEU A 541 -11.22 1.16 1.94
CA LEU A 541 -11.03 -0.28 1.84
C LEU A 541 -10.14 -0.75 2.98
N VAL A 542 -10.59 -1.80 3.69
CA VAL A 542 -9.77 -2.55 4.65
C VAL A 542 -9.36 -3.87 4.01
N TYR A 543 -8.06 -4.16 3.96
CA TYR A 543 -7.51 -5.27 3.17
C TYR A 543 -6.12 -5.69 3.63
N THR A 544 -5.60 -6.76 3.03
CA THR A 544 -4.22 -7.25 3.21
C THR A 544 -3.56 -7.39 1.84
N ARG A 545 -2.23 -7.21 1.75
CA ARG A 545 -1.49 -7.32 0.49
C ARG A 545 -0.06 -7.82 0.70
N LYS A 546 0.53 -8.35 -0.37
CA LYS A 546 1.98 -8.61 -0.47
C LYS A 546 2.78 -7.29 -0.58
N GLY A 547 4.10 -7.39 -0.48
CA GLY A 547 5.01 -6.24 -0.63
C GLY A 547 4.97 -5.28 0.56
N ALA A 548 4.69 -5.81 1.75
CA ALA A 548 4.74 -5.09 3.02
C ALA A 548 5.76 -5.72 3.98
N ASN A 549 6.81 -6.34 3.43
CA ASN A 549 7.82 -7.11 4.17
C ASN A 549 7.21 -8.24 5.03
N ASN A 550 6.26 -8.98 4.46
CA ASN A 550 5.38 -9.92 5.16
C ASN A 550 5.37 -11.33 4.54
N ASP A 551 6.43 -11.70 3.80
CA ASP A 551 6.54 -12.98 3.10
C ASP A 551 6.60 -14.20 4.05
N HIS A 552 6.92 -13.97 5.32
CA HIS A 552 6.84 -14.98 6.39
C HIS A 552 5.40 -15.28 6.79
N VAL A 553 4.46 -14.34 6.59
CA VAL A 553 3.04 -14.50 6.94
C VAL A 553 2.32 -15.29 5.87
N PHE A 554 1.62 -16.34 6.27
CA PHE A 554 0.87 -17.17 5.32
C PHE A 554 -0.12 -16.34 4.47
N ARG A 555 0.08 -16.40 3.14
CA ARG A 555 -0.69 -15.65 2.13
C ARG A 555 -0.67 -14.13 2.32
N HIS A 556 0.32 -13.57 3.01
CA HIS A 556 0.43 -12.13 3.27
C HIS A 556 -0.83 -11.54 3.93
N ARG A 557 -1.50 -12.35 4.76
CA ARG A 557 -2.75 -12.03 5.46
C ARG A 557 -2.55 -11.10 6.67
N ALA A 558 -1.39 -10.48 6.81
CA ALA A 558 -1.09 -9.45 7.80
C ALA A 558 0.09 -8.60 7.26
N PRO A 559 0.18 -7.31 7.57
CA PRO A 559 -0.73 -6.53 8.41
C PRO A 559 -2.07 -6.26 7.70
N LEU A 560 -3.05 -5.79 8.46
CA LEU A 560 -4.32 -5.29 7.92
C LEU A 560 -4.19 -3.80 7.65
N PHE A 561 -4.49 -3.38 6.43
CA PHE A 561 -4.42 -1.99 5.97
C PHE A 561 -5.81 -1.35 5.86
N ILE A 562 -5.86 -0.03 5.96
CA ILE A 562 -6.96 0.83 5.53
C ILE A 562 -6.42 1.84 4.53
N ALA A 563 -7.15 2.09 3.44
CA ALA A 563 -6.81 3.15 2.49
C ALA A 563 -8.09 3.72 1.86
N GLN A 564 -8.06 4.99 1.48
CA GLN A 564 -9.14 5.63 0.73
C GLN A 564 -9.20 5.08 -0.70
N VAL A 565 -10.41 5.00 -1.24
CA VAL A 565 -10.70 4.57 -2.61
C VAL A 565 -11.22 5.76 -3.41
N ASP A 566 -10.73 5.92 -4.63
CA ASP A 566 -11.36 6.76 -5.65
C ASP A 566 -12.59 6.02 -6.19
N PRO A 567 -13.83 6.45 -5.90
CA PRO A 567 -15.05 5.72 -6.27
C PRO A 567 -15.35 5.79 -7.78
N GLU A 568 -14.79 6.76 -8.49
CA GLU A 568 -14.97 6.90 -9.93
C GLU A 568 -14.01 5.99 -10.69
N LYS A 569 -12.74 5.96 -10.27
CA LYS A 569 -11.73 5.10 -10.89
C LYS A 569 -11.69 3.69 -10.33
N LEU A 570 -12.32 3.44 -9.19
CA LEU A 570 -12.22 2.18 -8.43
C LEU A 570 -10.76 1.78 -8.20
N GLN A 571 -9.97 2.71 -7.66
CA GLN A 571 -8.55 2.53 -7.36
C GLN A 571 -8.28 2.90 -5.89
N VAL A 572 -7.33 2.20 -5.27
CA VAL A 572 -6.87 2.55 -3.93
C VAL A 572 -5.86 3.69 -4.02
N ILE A 573 -6.05 4.73 -3.22
CA ILE A 573 -5.13 5.87 -3.16
C ILE A 573 -3.94 5.48 -2.29
N ARG A 574 -2.81 5.14 -2.93
CA ARG A 574 -1.64 4.53 -2.28
C ARG A 574 -1.16 5.33 -1.07
N ALA A 575 -1.10 6.65 -1.21
CA ALA A 575 -0.58 7.53 -0.17
C ALA A 575 -1.42 7.52 1.13
N THR A 576 -2.70 7.11 1.06
CA THR A 576 -3.60 7.07 2.23
C THR A 576 -3.51 5.78 3.03
N GLU A 577 -2.73 4.81 2.55
CA GLU A 577 -2.63 3.48 3.16
C GLU A 577 -1.99 3.56 4.54
N GLN A 578 -2.70 3.04 5.54
CA GLN A 578 -2.24 2.94 6.93
C GLN A 578 -2.49 1.54 7.48
N ILE A 579 -1.64 1.10 8.40
CA ILE A 579 -1.83 -0.19 9.09
C ILE A 579 -2.91 -0.03 10.16
N VAL A 580 -3.99 -0.81 10.06
CA VAL A 580 -5.06 -0.92 11.07
C VAL A 580 -4.69 -1.91 12.15
N VAL A 581 -4.10 -3.06 11.80
CA VAL A 581 -3.59 -4.05 12.75
C VAL A 581 -2.22 -4.51 12.25
N PRO A 582 -1.14 -4.37 13.05
CA PRO A 582 0.19 -4.79 12.63
C PRO A 582 0.27 -6.31 12.49
N GLU A 583 1.28 -6.78 11.76
CA GLU A 583 1.59 -8.21 11.72
C GLU A 583 2.46 -8.59 12.92
N ARG A 584 2.15 -9.75 13.50
CA ARG A 584 2.91 -10.37 14.60
C ARG A 584 3.30 -11.81 14.22
N GLY A 585 3.55 -12.05 12.92
CA GLY A 585 3.90 -13.36 12.36
C GLY A 585 2.72 -14.29 12.07
N ALA A 586 1.61 -14.19 12.83
CA ALA A 586 0.38 -14.89 12.50
C ALA A 586 -0.38 -14.20 11.36
N ARG A 587 -1.09 -15.00 10.55
CA ARG A 587 -2.08 -14.45 9.62
C ARG A 587 -3.22 -13.84 10.43
N LEU A 588 -3.71 -12.69 10.02
CA LEU A 588 -4.98 -12.18 10.51
C LEU A 588 -6.10 -12.95 9.80
N GLY A 589 -7.03 -13.48 10.59
CA GLY A 589 -8.15 -14.26 10.08
C GLY A 589 -9.08 -13.43 9.22
N ASN A 590 -10.15 -14.07 8.77
CA ASN A 590 -11.30 -13.34 8.23
C ASN A 590 -11.69 -12.26 9.27
N PHE A 591 -11.98 -11.02 8.87
CA PHE A 591 -12.23 -9.86 9.76
C PHE A 591 -13.57 -9.17 9.47
N GLY A 592 -14.07 -8.35 10.40
CA GLY A 592 -15.37 -7.67 10.27
C GLY A 592 -15.28 -6.17 10.42
N ILE A 593 -16.24 -5.48 9.82
CA ILE A 593 -16.44 -4.03 9.96
C ILE A 593 -17.77 -3.77 10.66
N THR A 594 -17.74 -2.93 11.68
CA THR A 594 -18.93 -2.58 12.45
C THR A 594 -18.99 -1.06 12.61
N GLN A 595 -20.03 -0.44 12.07
CA GLN A 595 -20.28 0.98 12.34
C GLN A 595 -20.86 1.10 13.75
N VAL A 596 -20.16 1.83 14.63
CA VAL A 596 -20.59 2.02 16.03
C VAL A 596 -21.40 3.32 16.14
N SER A 597 -20.89 4.39 15.54
CA SER A 597 -21.50 5.72 15.48
C SER A 597 -20.97 6.47 14.27
N ASN A 598 -21.37 7.72 14.04
CA ASN A 598 -20.85 8.50 12.91
C ASN A 598 -19.33 8.78 13.02
N ASP A 599 -18.81 8.82 14.24
CA ASP A 599 -17.43 9.13 14.60
C ASP A 599 -16.59 7.89 14.94
N GLU A 600 -17.16 6.69 14.93
CA GLU A 600 -16.45 5.47 15.33
C GLU A 600 -16.85 4.25 14.47
N THR A 601 -15.85 3.63 13.85
CA THR A 601 -16.00 2.35 13.12
C THR A 601 -15.00 1.33 13.66
N TRP A 602 -15.42 0.09 13.88
CA TRP A 602 -14.55 -0.97 14.37
C TRP A 602 -14.14 -1.91 13.23
N VAL A 603 -12.87 -2.31 13.28
CA VAL A 603 -12.30 -3.42 12.52
C VAL A 603 -11.94 -4.52 13.52
N VAL A 604 -12.67 -5.63 13.47
CA VAL A 604 -12.52 -6.75 14.42
C VAL A 604 -11.88 -7.93 13.71
N VAL A 605 -10.78 -8.45 14.27
CA VAL A 605 -10.00 -9.53 13.67
C VAL A 605 -9.29 -10.36 14.73
N THR A 606 -8.91 -11.58 14.39
CA THR A 606 -8.16 -12.48 15.29
C THR A 606 -6.90 -12.98 14.62
N GLU A 607 -5.82 -13.12 15.38
CA GLU A 607 -4.63 -13.85 14.96
C GLU A 607 -4.96 -15.34 14.81
N TRP A 608 -4.83 -15.86 13.59
CA TRP A 608 -5.12 -17.26 13.31
C TRP A 608 -3.82 -18.07 13.32
N MET A 609 -3.61 -18.82 14.40
CA MET A 609 -2.35 -19.50 14.74
C MET A 609 -2.00 -20.75 13.90
N GLN A 610 -2.80 -21.08 12.89
CA GLN A 610 -2.57 -22.22 12.00
C GLN A 610 -1.82 -21.80 10.74
N THR A 611 -0.78 -22.55 10.36
CA THR A 611 -0.07 -22.40 9.07
C THR A 611 -0.27 -23.64 8.17
N TRP A 612 0.10 -23.54 6.88
CA TRP A 612 -0.12 -24.60 5.89
C TRP A 612 1.14 -25.15 5.21
N LYS A 613 2.35 -24.78 5.68
CA LYS A 613 3.58 -25.41 5.18
C LYS A 613 3.72 -26.81 5.83
N ARG A 614 3.83 -27.84 4.99
CA ARG A 614 4.03 -29.23 5.44
C ARG A 614 5.33 -29.35 6.25
N PRO A 615 5.36 -30.12 7.36
CA PRO A 615 4.39 -31.14 7.77
C PRO A 615 3.25 -30.66 8.70
N SER A 616 2.96 -29.35 8.76
CA SER A 616 1.99 -28.63 9.63
C SER A 616 2.65 -28.06 10.88
N TYR A 617 3.28 -26.90 10.74
CA TYR A 617 3.77 -26.15 11.89
C TYR A 617 2.77 -25.09 12.30
N ILE A 618 1.94 -25.48 13.24
CA ILE A 618 1.39 -24.59 14.27
C ILE A 618 2.40 -23.48 14.60
N ILE A 619 1.94 -22.23 14.70
CA ILE A 619 2.82 -21.16 15.20
C ILE A 619 3.19 -21.50 16.65
N PRO A 620 4.48 -21.57 17.03
CA PRO A 620 4.86 -21.84 18.41
C PRO A 620 4.32 -20.79 19.38
N VAL A 621 4.06 -21.19 20.63
CA VAL A 621 3.61 -20.27 21.68
C VAL A 621 4.66 -19.16 21.92
N ASP A 622 5.94 -19.49 21.80
CA ASP A 622 7.11 -18.63 21.97
C ASP A 622 7.67 -18.09 20.63
N ASN A 623 6.82 -17.90 19.61
CA ASN A 623 7.25 -17.41 18.31
C ASN A 623 7.90 -16.01 18.37
N GLU A 624 8.91 -15.80 17.52
CA GLU A 624 9.75 -14.59 17.51
C GLU A 624 9.00 -13.29 17.17
N TYR A 625 7.86 -13.39 16.50
CA TYR A 625 7.04 -12.25 16.07
C TYR A 625 5.97 -11.86 17.09
N GLY A 626 5.77 -12.69 18.13
CA GLY A 626 4.95 -12.41 19.29
C GLY A 626 3.45 -12.65 19.15
N ALA A 627 2.94 -13.27 18.08
CA ALA A 627 1.50 -13.60 17.99
C ALA A 627 1.08 -14.59 19.08
N ASP A 628 -0.11 -14.38 19.66
CA ASP A 628 -0.60 -15.08 20.84
C ASP A 628 -2.12 -15.31 20.78
N ASN A 629 -2.68 -15.44 19.58
CA ASN A 629 -4.12 -15.57 19.30
C ASN A 629 -4.95 -14.37 19.79
N SER A 630 -4.37 -13.17 19.73
CA SER A 630 -5.06 -11.94 20.10
C SER A 630 -6.31 -11.70 19.25
N VAL A 631 -7.42 -11.37 19.91
CA VAL A 631 -8.63 -10.81 19.29
C VAL A 631 -8.52 -9.29 19.35
N PHE A 632 -8.26 -8.67 18.20
CA PHE A 632 -8.11 -7.24 18.06
C PHE A 632 -9.44 -6.56 17.76
N ILE A 633 -9.64 -5.42 18.41
CA ILE A 633 -10.66 -4.42 18.08
C ILE A 633 -9.90 -3.14 17.74
N ALA A 634 -9.73 -2.88 16.44
CA ALA A 634 -9.15 -1.62 15.99
C ALA A 634 -10.27 -0.61 15.73
N LYS A 635 -10.29 0.46 16.52
CA LYS A 635 -11.24 1.57 16.43
C LYS A 635 -10.68 2.62 15.48
N ILE A 636 -11.43 2.90 14.42
CA ILE A 636 -11.21 4.03 13.52
C ILE A 636 -12.04 5.19 14.08
N LEU A 637 -11.37 6.19 14.63
CA LEU A 637 -11.98 7.36 15.27
C LEU A 637 -11.96 8.52 14.27
N TRP A 638 -13.11 8.85 13.68
CA TRP A 638 -13.23 9.88 12.64
C TRP A 638 -13.18 11.29 13.24
N LYS A 639 -12.56 12.23 12.51
CA LYS A 639 -12.33 13.62 12.93
C LYS A 639 -13.32 14.61 12.33
#